data_AF-A0A139X7R3-F1
#
_entry.id   AF-A0A139X7R3-F1
#
_cell.length_a   1.000
_cell.length_b   1.000
_cell.length_c   1.000
_cell.angle_alpha   90.00
_cell.angle_beta   90.00
_cell.angle_gamma   90.00
#
_symmetry.space_group_name_H-M   'P 1'
#
loop_
_entity.id
_entity.type
_entity.pdbx_description
1 polymer ?
#
loop_
_entity_poly.entity_id
_entity_poly.type
_entity_poly.pdbx_seq_one_letter_code
_entity_poly.pdbx_strand_id
1 'polypeptide(L)'
;MSTITIQCRLVAEEATLRYFWELMAEKNTPLINELLEQLGQHPDFDTWVQAGKMPEKTVENLCKSLEDREPFANQPGRFRTSAVALVKYIYKSWFALQKRRADRLEGKERWLKMLKSDVELERESNCSLDIIRAKAGEILAKVTEGCAPSNQTSSKRKKKKTKKSQATKDLPTLFEIILKAYEQAEESLTRAALAYLLKNDCEVSEVDEDSEKFKKRRRKKEIEIERLRNQLKSRIPKGRDLTGDKWLKTLEEATRNVPENEDEAKAWQAQLLREASSVPFPVAYETSEDMTWFTNEQGRIFVYFNGSAKHKFQVYCDRRQLHWFQRFVEDFQIKKNGDKKGSEKEYPAGLLTLCSTRLRWKESAEKGDPWNVHRLILSCTIDTRLWTLEGTEQVRAEKIAQVEKTISKREQEVNLSKTQLERLQAKHSERERLNNIFPNRPSKPSYRGKSHIAIGVSFSLENPATVAVVDVATKKVLTYRSFKQLLGDNYNLANRLRQQKQRLSHERHKAQKQGAPNSFGDSELGQYVDRLLAKSIVAIAKTYQASSIVLPKLRYMREIIHNEVQAKAEKKIPGYKEGQKQYAKQYRISVHQWSYNRLSQILESQATKAGISIERGSQVIQGSSQEQARDLALFAYNERQLSLG
;
A
#
# COMPACT_ATOMS: atom_id res chain seq x y z
N MET A 1 -3.99 9.22 7.98
CA MET A 1 -2.79 9.87 7.41
C MET A 1 -2.90 11.38 7.58
N SER A 2 -1.93 12.01 8.25
CA SER A 2 -1.84 13.48 8.42
C SER A 2 -1.20 14.18 7.22
N THR A 3 -0.55 13.45 6.33
CA THR A 3 0.11 14.00 5.15
C THR A 3 -0.83 14.07 3.96
N ILE A 4 -0.83 15.19 3.24
CA ILE A 4 -1.57 15.39 1.98
C ILE A 4 -0.64 15.87 0.87
N THR A 5 -1.06 15.69 -0.39
CA THR A 5 -0.38 16.27 -1.56
C THR A 5 -1.30 17.31 -2.20
N ILE A 6 -0.79 18.53 -2.39
CA ILE A 6 -1.43 19.59 -3.17
C ILE A 6 -0.63 19.86 -4.45
N GLN A 7 -1.23 20.54 -5.43
CA GLN A 7 -0.59 20.79 -6.72
C GLN A 7 -0.83 22.22 -7.18
N CYS A 8 0.19 22.86 -7.72
CA CYS A 8 0.06 24.15 -8.39
C CYS A 8 0.75 24.13 -9.75
N ARG A 9 0.28 25.00 -10.64
CA ARG A 9 0.98 25.31 -11.90
C ARG A 9 2.07 26.33 -11.61
N LEU A 10 3.25 26.08 -12.16
CA LEU A 10 4.32 27.05 -12.19
C LEU A 10 4.29 27.79 -13.52
N VAL A 11 4.39 29.12 -13.47
CA VAL A 11 4.45 29.99 -14.64
C VAL A 11 5.74 30.81 -14.54
N ALA A 12 6.49 30.87 -15.63
CA ALA A 12 7.73 31.64 -15.75
C ALA A 12 7.87 32.13 -17.19
N GLU A 13 8.91 32.92 -17.45
CA GLU A 13 9.31 33.30 -18.80
C GLU A 13 9.64 32.07 -19.65
N GLU A 14 9.42 32.16 -20.95
CA GLU A 14 9.62 31.05 -21.89
C GLU A 14 11.04 30.48 -21.80
N ALA A 15 12.07 31.32 -21.74
CA ALA A 15 13.46 30.88 -21.59
C ALA A 15 13.67 30.02 -20.33
N THR A 16 12.95 30.31 -19.24
CA THR A 16 13.00 29.51 -18.02
C THR A 16 12.29 28.17 -18.19
N LEU A 17 11.12 28.15 -18.81
CA LEU A 17 10.36 26.92 -19.06
C LEU A 17 11.12 25.99 -20.02
N ARG A 18 11.70 26.55 -21.08
CA ARG A 18 12.56 25.86 -22.03
C ARG A 18 13.78 25.25 -21.34
N TYR A 19 14.51 26.02 -20.55
CA TYR A 19 15.67 25.53 -19.79
C TYR A 19 15.30 24.31 -18.90
N PHE A 20 14.19 24.38 -18.18
CA PHE A 20 13.73 23.26 -17.35
C PHE A 20 13.24 22.07 -18.16
N TRP A 21 12.66 22.30 -19.34
CA TRP A 21 12.29 21.23 -20.25
C TRP A 21 13.53 20.48 -20.74
N GLU A 22 14.49 21.19 -21.35
CA GLU A 22 15.76 20.61 -21.85
C GLU A 22 16.48 19.86 -20.73
N LEU A 23 16.59 20.47 -19.54
CA LEU A 23 17.24 19.83 -18.39
C LEU A 23 16.54 18.53 -17.94
N MET A 24 15.21 18.46 -17.98
CA MET A 24 14.45 17.28 -17.57
C MET A 24 14.35 16.22 -18.68
N ALA A 25 14.19 16.63 -19.93
CA ALA A 25 13.92 15.77 -21.08
C ALA A 25 15.20 15.28 -21.76
N GLU A 26 16.21 16.13 -21.91
CA GLU A 26 17.42 15.82 -22.68
C GLU A 26 18.58 15.36 -21.79
N LYS A 27 18.58 15.74 -20.50
CA LYS A 27 19.62 15.32 -19.55
C LYS A 27 19.11 14.32 -18.52
N ASN A 28 18.13 14.72 -17.70
CA ASN A 28 17.72 13.92 -16.55
C ASN A 28 17.01 12.62 -16.92
N THR A 29 16.10 12.64 -17.90
CA THR A 29 15.39 11.44 -18.33
C THR A 29 16.33 10.43 -19.00
N PRO A 30 17.24 10.84 -19.90
CA PRO A 30 18.29 9.98 -20.42
C PRO A 30 19.21 9.41 -19.33
N LEU A 31 19.60 10.20 -18.32
CA LEU A 31 20.39 9.70 -17.19
C LEU A 31 19.64 8.60 -16.43
N ILE A 32 18.36 8.78 -16.15
CA ILE A 32 17.54 7.76 -15.50
C ILE A 32 17.45 6.50 -16.37
N ASN A 33 17.25 6.66 -17.68
CA ASN A 33 17.19 5.53 -18.61
C ASN A 33 18.50 4.74 -18.61
N GLU A 34 19.64 5.43 -18.69
CA GLU A 34 20.98 4.84 -18.66
C GLU A 34 21.25 4.09 -17.35
N LEU A 35 20.90 4.70 -16.22
CA LEU A 35 21.02 4.06 -14.90
C LEU A 35 20.15 2.80 -14.78
N LEU A 36 18.94 2.80 -15.36
CA LEU A 36 18.09 1.60 -15.39
C LEU A 36 18.72 0.50 -16.25
N GLU A 37 19.31 0.87 -17.39
CA GLU A 37 19.92 -0.07 -18.33
C GLU A 37 21.20 -0.69 -17.76
N GLN A 38 22.15 0.12 -17.32
CA GLN A 38 23.40 -0.36 -16.73
C GLN A 38 23.19 -1.22 -15.48
N LEU A 39 22.18 -0.90 -14.67
CA LEU A 39 21.89 -1.71 -13.49
C LEU A 39 21.35 -3.09 -13.88
N GLY A 40 20.54 -3.18 -14.93
CA GLY A 40 20.06 -4.45 -15.48
C GLY A 40 21.17 -5.31 -16.11
N GLN A 41 22.27 -4.69 -16.51
CA GLN A 41 23.44 -5.34 -17.10
C GLN A 41 24.57 -5.60 -16.09
N HIS A 42 24.36 -5.27 -14.81
CA HIS A 42 25.39 -5.40 -13.81
C HIS A 42 25.76 -6.88 -13.57
N PRO A 43 27.05 -7.25 -13.43
CA PRO A 43 27.46 -8.64 -13.22
C PRO A 43 26.77 -9.32 -12.02
N ASP A 44 26.65 -8.59 -10.91
CA ASP A 44 25.99 -9.10 -9.70
C ASP A 44 24.45 -9.06 -9.75
N PHE A 45 23.83 -8.65 -10.87
CA PHE A 45 22.38 -8.40 -10.94
C PHE A 45 21.56 -9.62 -10.51
N ASP A 46 21.90 -10.81 -11.02
CA ASP A 46 21.20 -12.05 -10.68
C ASP A 46 21.32 -12.40 -9.20
N THR A 47 22.48 -12.13 -8.59
CA THR A 47 22.68 -12.33 -7.14
C THR A 47 21.75 -11.42 -6.33
N TRP A 48 21.53 -10.19 -6.78
CA TRP A 48 20.62 -9.24 -6.14
C TRP A 48 19.15 -9.62 -6.34
N VAL A 49 18.81 -10.20 -7.49
CA VAL A 49 17.47 -10.77 -7.76
C VAL A 49 17.17 -11.86 -6.73
N GLN A 50 18.10 -12.80 -6.54
CA GLN A 50 17.95 -13.89 -5.56
C GLN A 50 17.86 -13.36 -4.12
N ALA A 51 18.72 -12.41 -3.74
CA ALA A 51 18.66 -11.79 -2.41
C ALA A 51 17.37 -10.96 -2.20
N GLY A 52 16.81 -10.42 -3.29
CA GLY A 52 15.71 -9.44 -3.31
C GLY A 52 16.12 -8.05 -2.84
N LYS A 53 17.42 -7.75 -2.86
CA LYS A 53 17.98 -6.45 -2.45
C LYS A 53 19.33 -6.23 -3.15
N MET A 54 19.57 -4.98 -3.51
CA MET A 54 20.85 -4.47 -4.02
C MET A 54 21.59 -3.65 -2.94
N PRO A 55 22.93 -3.55 -3.00
CA PRO A 55 23.70 -2.64 -2.15
C PRO A 55 23.27 -1.17 -2.28
N GLU A 56 23.41 -0.42 -1.19
CA GLU A 56 22.86 0.94 -1.10
C GLU A 56 23.58 1.96 -2.00
N LYS A 57 24.89 1.76 -2.23
CA LYS A 57 25.74 2.70 -2.98
C LYS A 57 25.85 2.38 -4.48
N THR A 58 25.29 1.26 -4.95
CA THR A 58 25.46 0.82 -6.35
C THR A 58 25.04 1.89 -7.36
N VAL A 59 23.81 2.40 -7.23
CA VAL A 59 23.28 3.42 -8.16
C VAL A 59 24.03 4.74 -8.05
N GLU A 60 24.52 5.09 -6.85
CA GLU A 60 25.34 6.31 -6.67
C GLU A 60 26.67 6.20 -7.41
N ASN A 61 27.31 5.02 -7.35
CA ASN A 61 28.57 4.78 -8.04
C ASN A 61 28.39 4.80 -9.56
N LEU A 62 27.31 4.19 -10.08
CA LEU A 62 26.96 4.26 -11.50
C LEU A 62 26.65 5.70 -11.95
N CYS A 63 25.95 6.48 -11.12
CA CYS A 63 25.67 7.87 -11.46
C CYS A 63 26.96 8.73 -11.49
N LYS A 64 27.92 8.45 -10.61
CA LYS A 64 29.21 9.14 -10.59
C LYS A 64 30.06 8.83 -11.82
N SER A 65 30.06 7.60 -12.32
CA SER A 65 30.82 7.25 -13.54
C SER A 65 30.26 7.90 -14.81
N LEU A 66 29.02 8.38 -14.75
CA LEU A 66 28.34 9.09 -15.84
C LEU A 66 28.43 10.62 -15.73
N GLU A 67 28.96 11.16 -14.63
CA GLU A 67 28.88 12.57 -14.25
C GLU A 67 29.52 13.53 -15.29
N ASP A 68 30.63 13.11 -15.89
CA ASP A 68 31.42 13.89 -16.84
C ASP A 68 31.16 13.50 -18.32
N ARG A 69 30.28 12.53 -18.57
CA ARG A 69 29.94 12.09 -19.94
C ARG A 69 28.85 12.98 -20.51
N GLU A 70 28.99 13.38 -21.77
CA GLU A 70 27.86 13.96 -22.51
C GLU A 70 26.77 12.89 -22.73
N PRO A 71 25.47 13.20 -22.55
CA PRO A 71 24.86 14.53 -22.34
C PRO A 71 24.70 14.95 -20.85
N PHE A 72 25.24 14.19 -19.89
CA PHE A 72 24.99 14.32 -18.45
C PHE A 72 25.88 15.34 -17.74
N ALA A 73 26.90 15.85 -18.44
CA ALA A 73 27.79 16.89 -17.95
C ALA A 73 27.04 18.19 -17.60
N ASN A 74 27.59 18.93 -16.63
CA ASN A 74 27.06 20.23 -16.16
C ASN A 74 25.62 20.20 -15.63
N GLN A 75 25.11 19.04 -15.23
CA GLN A 75 23.78 18.91 -14.65
C GLN A 75 23.79 19.32 -13.16
N PRO A 76 22.77 20.05 -12.65
CA PRO A 76 22.71 20.39 -11.24
C PRO A 76 22.64 19.14 -10.36
N GLY A 77 23.43 19.10 -9.27
CA GLY A 77 23.55 17.93 -8.40
C GLY A 77 22.21 17.42 -7.84
N ARG A 78 21.22 18.31 -7.64
CA ARG A 78 19.87 17.93 -7.21
C ARG A 78 19.16 17.00 -8.20
N PHE A 79 19.34 17.20 -9.51
CA PHE A 79 18.73 16.34 -10.51
C PHE A 79 19.38 14.95 -10.48
N ARG A 80 20.70 14.88 -10.33
CA ARG A 80 21.44 13.61 -10.16
C ARG A 80 20.96 12.86 -8.91
N THR A 81 20.84 13.54 -7.77
CA THR A 81 20.30 12.93 -6.53
C THR A 81 18.88 12.41 -6.75
N SER A 82 18.02 13.19 -7.42
CA SER A 82 16.65 12.76 -7.74
C SER A 82 16.62 11.55 -8.67
N ALA A 83 17.48 11.49 -9.69
CA ALA A 83 17.58 10.37 -10.61
C ALA A 83 17.99 9.08 -9.87
N VAL A 84 19.05 9.16 -9.04
CA VAL A 84 19.50 8.06 -8.18
C VAL A 84 18.39 7.57 -7.26
N ALA A 85 17.70 8.48 -6.57
CA ALA A 85 16.62 8.13 -5.65
C ALA A 85 15.46 7.43 -6.37
N LEU A 86 15.08 7.91 -7.56
CA LEU A 86 14.04 7.30 -8.38
C LEU A 86 14.42 5.87 -8.82
N VAL A 87 15.63 5.68 -9.35
CA VAL A 87 16.12 4.37 -9.80
C VAL A 87 16.19 3.39 -8.64
N LYS A 88 16.73 3.82 -7.48
CA LYS A 88 16.74 3.02 -6.24
C LYS A 88 15.32 2.59 -5.85
N TYR A 89 14.35 3.50 -5.90
CA TYR A 89 12.95 3.18 -5.56
C TYR A 89 12.31 2.19 -6.54
N ILE A 90 12.53 2.36 -7.85
CA ILE A 90 12.03 1.47 -8.89
C ILE A 90 12.57 0.05 -8.66
N TYR A 91 13.88 -0.11 -8.51
CA TYR A 91 14.48 -1.42 -8.31
C TYR A 91 14.15 -2.03 -6.97
N LYS A 92 14.11 -1.25 -5.88
CA LYS A 92 13.65 -1.75 -4.57
C LYS A 92 12.25 -2.36 -4.67
N SER A 93 11.34 -1.70 -5.39
CA SER A 93 9.97 -2.18 -5.59
C SER A 93 9.95 -3.43 -6.48
N TRP A 94 10.76 -3.43 -7.55
CA TRP A 94 10.87 -4.56 -8.47
C TRP A 94 11.48 -5.80 -7.82
N PHE A 95 12.59 -5.68 -7.08
CA PHE A 95 13.20 -6.79 -6.34
C PHE A 95 12.26 -7.39 -5.30
N ALA A 96 11.51 -6.56 -4.56
CA ALA A 96 10.51 -7.04 -3.62
C ALA A 96 9.40 -7.85 -4.32
N LEU A 97 9.01 -7.43 -5.53
CA LEU A 97 8.04 -8.14 -6.35
C LEU A 97 8.61 -9.47 -6.89
N GLN A 98 9.86 -9.47 -7.37
CA GLN A 98 10.52 -10.69 -7.85
C GLN A 98 10.69 -11.71 -6.74
N LYS A 99 11.19 -11.31 -5.57
CA LYS A 99 11.32 -12.17 -4.41
C LYS A 99 9.98 -12.80 -4.03
N ARG A 100 8.92 -11.99 -3.92
CA ARG A 100 7.57 -12.49 -3.63
C ARG A 100 7.06 -13.49 -4.69
N ARG A 101 7.41 -13.30 -5.97
CA ARG A 101 7.05 -14.24 -7.05
C ARG A 101 7.87 -15.52 -6.94
N ALA A 102 9.16 -15.44 -6.62
CA ALA A 102 10.04 -16.58 -6.41
C ALA A 102 9.55 -17.42 -5.22
N ASP A 103 9.31 -16.80 -4.07
CA ASP A 103 8.76 -17.47 -2.88
C ASP A 103 7.41 -18.15 -3.19
N ARG A 104 6.56 -17.50 -3.99
CA ARG A 104 5.27 -18.07 -4.41
C ARG A 104 5.44 -19.22 -5.40
N LEU A 105 6.44 -19.15 -6.29
CA LEU A 105 6.77 -20.23 -7.21
C LEU A 105 7.25 -21.44 -6.42
N GLU A 106 8.24 -21.26 -5.55
CA GLU A 106 8.80 -22.30 -4.69
C GLU A 106 7.70 -22.98 -3.87
N GLY A 107 6.85 -22.20 -3.19
CA GLY A 107 5.73 -22.75 -2.42
C GLY A 107 4.73 -23.56 -3.25
N LYS A 108 4.52 -23.19 -4.52
CA LYS A 108 3.64 -23.94 -5.42
C LYS A 108 4.30 -25.16 -6.04
N GLU A 109 5.57 -25.09 -6.38
CA GLU A 109 6.34 -26.23 -6.87
C GLU A 109 6.43 -27.29 -5.79
N ARG A 110 6.68 -26.85 -4.54
CA ARG A 110 6.58 -27.70 -3.35
C ARG A 110 5.20 -28.33 -3.23
N TRP A 111 4.13 -27.54 -3.35
CA TRP A 111 2.76 -28.06 -3.32
C TRP A 111 2.48 -29.06 -4.44
N LEU A 112 2.91 -28.79 -5.67
CA LEU A 112 2.73 -29.68 -6.81
C LEU A 112 3.47 -31.00 -6.61
N LYS A 113 4.68 -30.96 -6.04
CA LYS A 113 5.46 -32.16 -5.69
C LYS A 113 4.76 -33.02 -4.63
N MET A 114 4.04 -32.40 -3.69
CA MET A 114 3.26 -33.10 -2.66
C MET A 114 1.92 -33.62 -3.19
N LEU A 115 1.35 -32.97 -4.20
CA LEU A 115 0.02 -33.27 -4.73
C LEU A 115 0.06 -34.51 -5.65
N LYS A 116 -0.04 -35.69 -5.03
CA LYS A 116 -0.06 -37.00 -5.71
C LYS A 116 -1.47 -37.60 -5.71
N SER A 117 -1.80 -38.33 -6.77
CA SER A 117 -3.04 -39.11 -6.87
C SER A 117 -3.03 -40.27 -5.89
N ASP A 118 -4.20 -40.81 -5.57
CA ASP A 118 -4.33 -41.99 -4.70
C ASP A 118 -3.47 -43.16 -5.20
N VAL A 119 -3.50 -43.42 -6.50
CA VAL A 119 -2.68 -44.46 -7.16
C VAL A 119 -1.18 -44.17 -7.06
N GLU A 120 -0.76 -42.91 -7.14
CA GLU A 120 0.65 -42.53 -6.97
C GLU A 120 1.11 -42.72 -5.50
N LEU A 121 0.24 -42.45 -4.52
CA LEU A 121 0.54 -42.64 -3.10
C LEU A 121 0.66 -44.13 -2.73
N GLU A 122 -0.19 -44.98 -3.29
CA GLU A 122 -0.12 -46.43 -3.11
C GLU A 122 1.20 -47.00 -3.66
N ARG A 123 1.60 -46.57 -4.86
CA ARG A 123 2.87 -47.00 -5.48
C ARG A 123 4.09 -46.54 -4.70
N GLU A 124 4.06 -45.34 -4.11
CA GLU A 124 5.21 -44.83 -3.36
C GLU A 124 5.35 -45.43 -1.96
N SER A 125 4.23 -45.82 -1.36
CA SER A 125 4.24 -46.45 -0.04
C SER A 125 4.29 -47.98 -0.10
N ASN A 126 4.11 -48.58 -1.28
CA ASN A 126 3.87 -50.02 -1.47
C ASN A 126 2.75 -50.56 -0.57
N CYS A 127 1.77 -49.71 -0.23
CA CYS A 127 0.66 -50.02 0.65
C CYS A 127 -0.66 -49.67 -0.05
N SER A 128 -1.75 -50.35 0.32
CA SER A 128 -3.08 -50.00 -0.18
C SER A 128 -3.58 -48.68 0.39
N LEU A 129 -4.53 -48.05 -0.31
CA LEU A 129 -5.17 -46.81 0.10
C LEU A 129 -5.73 -46.88 1.53
N ASP A 130 -6.31 -48.01 1.92
CA ASP A 130 -6.92 -48.18 3.23
C ASP A 130 -5.88 -48.17 4.36
N ILE A 131 -4.68 -48.70 4.11
CA ILE A 131 -3.56 -48.61 5.07
C ILE A 131 -3.08 -47.17 5.18
N ILE A 132 -3.03 -46.43 4.06
CA ILE A 132 -2.70 -45.00 4.05
C ILE A 132 -3.75 -44.19 4.81
N ARG A 133 -5.05 -44.46 4.61
CA ARG A 133 -6.17 -43.82 5.33
C ARG A 133 -6.11 -44.10 6.83
N ALA A 134 -5.86 -45.36 7.23
CA ALA A 134 -5.71 -45.74 8.63
C ALA A 134 -4.54 -45.00 9.30
N LYS A 135 -3.40 -44.93 8.62
CA LYS A 135 -2.23 -44.19 9.11
C LYS A 135 -2.48 -42.67 9.16
N ALA A 136 -3.19 -42.12 8.19
CA ALA A 136 -3.60 -40.72 8.17
C ALA A 136 -4.53 -40.39 9.35
N GLY A 137 -5.48 -41.30 9.66
CA GLY A 137 -6.33 -41.20 10.85
C GLY A 137 -5.54 -41.23 12.15
N GLU A 138 -4.56 -42.12 12.27
CA GLU A 138 -3.66 -42.19 13.44
C GLU A 138 -2.87 -40.89 13.63
N ILE A 139 -2.33 -40.33 12.55
CA ILE A 139 -1.57 -39.07 12.58
C ILE A 139 -2.48 -37.90 12.96
N LEU A 140 -3.68 -37.81 12.38
CA LEU A 140 -4.65 -36.79 12.75
C LEU A 140 -4.99 -36.87 14.23
N ALA A 141 -5.35 -38.06 14.74
CA ALA A 141 -5.69 -38.28 16.14
C ALA A 141 -4.58 -37.78 17.07
N LYS A 142 -3.33 -38.18 16.82
CA LYS A 142 -2.15 -37.73 17.57
C LYS A 142 -1.95 -36.22 17.55
N VAL A 143 -2.17 -35.57 16.41
CA VAL A 143 -2.00 -34.11 16.28
C VAL A 143 -3.16 -33.35 16.96
N THR A 144 -4.38 -33.86 16.90
CA THR A 144 -5.54 -33.28 17.61
C THR A 144 -5.46 -33.46 19.12
N GLU A 145 -4.97 -34.61 19.61
CA GLU A 145 -4.74 -34.84 21.05
C GLU A 145 -3.68 -33.90 21.62
N GLY A 146 -2.64 -33.57 20.84
CA GLY A 146 -1.62 -32.58 21.20
C GLY A 146 -2.07 -31.12 21.12
N CYS A 147 -3.21 -30.81 20.49
CA CYS A 147 -3.75 -29.45 20.32
C CYS A 147 -4.93 -29.11 21.27
N ALA A 148 -5.37 -30.05 22.11
CA ALA A 148 -6.41 -29.78 23.09
C ALA A 148 -5.89 -28.82 24.20
N PRO A 149 -6.63 -27.77 24.59
CA PRO A 149 -6.23 -26.93 25.72
C PRO A 149 -6.29 -27.77 27.00
N SER A 150 -5.13 -28.02 27.62
CA SER A 150 -5.06 -28.70 28.91
C SER A 150 -5.63 -27.81 30.02
N ASN A 151 -6.91 -27.97 30.28
CA ASN A 151 -7.45 -27.67 31.60
C ASN A 151 -6.98 -28.78 32.55
N GLN A 152 -5.85 -28.58 33.24
CA GLN A 152 -5.68 -29.10 34.60
C GLN A 152 -4.49 -28.45 35.33
N THR A 153 -4.85 -27.89 36.46
CA THR A 153 -4.07 -27.40 37.59
C THR A 153 -3.05 -28.41 38.13
N SER A 154 -1.80 -27.99 38.40
CA SER A 154 -1.18 -28.11 39.74
C SER A 154 0.27 -27.59 39.83
N SER A 155 0.46 -26.79 40.89
CA SER A 155 1.67 -26.62 41.73
C SER A 155 2.95 -25.91 41.21
N LYS A 156 3.11 -24.68 41.73
CA LYS A 156 4.32 -24.00 42.24
C LYS A 156 5.71 -24.53 41.81
N ARG A 157 6.45 -23.68 41.07
CA ARG A 157 7.83 -23.27 41.43
C ARG A 157 8.21 -21.93 40.80
N LYS A 158 8.55 -20.96 41.67
CA LYS A 158 9.07 -19.62 41.34
C LYS A 158 10.42 -19.74 40.61
N LYS A 159 10.58 -19.06 39.47
CA LYS A 159 11.87 -18.47 39.02
C LYS A 159 11.60 -17.18 38.23
N LYS A 160 12.54 -16.24 38.38
CA LYS A 160 12.43 -14.78 38.15
C LYS A 160 13.19 -14.38 36.86
N LYS A 161 12.73 -13.29 36.21
CA LYS A 161 13.34 -12.51 35.08
C LYS A 161 13.17 -13.14 33.67
N THR A 162 12.84 -12.44 32.57
CA THR A 162 13.05 -11.03 32.19
C THR A 162 12.07 -10.61 31.06
N LYS A 163 11.65 -9.33 31.02
CA LYS A 163 10.79 -8.72 29.99
C LYS A 163 11.45 -8.65 28.60
N LYS A 164 10.76 -9.18 27.57
CA LYS A 164 10.74 -8.64 26.20
C LYS A 164 9.41 -9.01 25.55
N SER A 165 8.66 -8.00 25.12
CA SER A 165 7.36 -8.11 24.45
C SER A 165 7.49 -8.90 23.14
N GLN A 166 6.98 -10.13 23.13
CA GLN A 166 6.89 -10.98 21.95
C GLN A 166 5.45 -10.91 21.44
N ALA A 167 5.31 -10.60 20.14
CA ALA A 167 4.06 -10.67 19.41
C ALA A 167 3.32 -11.97 19.75
N THR A 168 2.00 -11.88 19.94
CA THR A 168 1.10 -13.03 20.08
C THR A 168 1.43 -14.04 18.99
N LYS A 169 2.13 -15.12 19.34
CA LYS A 169 2.35 -16.25 18.44
C LYS A 169 1.00 -16.93 18.30
N ASP A 170 0.33 -16.67 17.17
CA ASP A 170 -0.79 -17.50 16.73
C ASP A 170 -0.36 -18.96 16.85
N LEU A 171 -1.17 -19.79 17.51
CA LEU A 171 -0.95 -21.24 17.57
C LEU A 171 -0.87 -21.76 16.11
N PRO A 172 0.12 -22.60 15.77
CA PRO A 172 0.26 -23.12 14.41
C PRO A 172 -1.00 -23.90 14.04
N THR A 173 -1.54 -23.63 12.86
CA THR A 173 -2.75 -24.33 12.38
C THR A 173 -2.46 -25.82 12.17
N LEU A 174 -3.49 -26.68 12.25
CA LEU A 174 -3.38 -28.11 11.96
C LEU A 174 -2.63 -28.38 10.64
N PHE A 175 -2.94 -27.58 9.62
CA PHE A 175 -2.27 -27.60 8.33
C PHE A 175 -0.76 -27.34 8.42
N GLU A 176 -0.32 -26.35 9.21
CA GLU A 176 1.11 -26.04 9.40
C GLU A 176 1.85 -27.15 10.15
N ILE A 177 1.18 -27.81 11.10
CA ILE A 177 1.76 -28.93 11.86
C ILE A 177 1.95 -30.15 10.94
N ILE A 178 0.92 -30.51 10.17
CA ILE A 178 0.97 -31.62 9.21
C ILE A 178 1.99 -31.33 8.10
N LEU A 179 2.06 -30.09 7.60
CA LEU A 179 3.04 -29.69 6.59
C LEU A 179 4.47 -29.87 7.13
N LYS A 180 4.77 -29.42 8.35
CA LYS A 180 6.09 -29.63 8.97
C LYS A 180 6.41 -31.11 9.17
N ALA A 181 5.43 -31.90 9.61
CA ALA A 181 5.60 -33.35 9.76
C ALA A 181 5.94 -34.02 8.42
N TYR A 182 5.31 -33.58 7.32
CA TYR A 182 5.61 -34.10 5.98
C TYR A 182 7.07 -33.82 5.55
N GLU A 183 7.62 -32.68 5.96
CA GLU A 183 8.99 -32.28 5.64
C GLU A 183 10.04 -33.10 6.40
N GLN A 184 9.68 -33.58 7.60
CA GLN A 184 10.55 -34.34 8.50
C GLN A 184 10.37 -35.87 8.35
N ALA A 185 9.31 -36.31 7.68
CA ALA A 185 9.01 -37.73 7.50
C ALA A 185 9.98 -38.39 6.51
N GLU A 186 10.79 -39.32 7.01
CA GLU A 186 11.68 -40.17 6.21
C GLU A 186 10.96 -41.45 5.73
N GLU A 187 10.03 -41.97 6.52
CA GLU A 187 9.28 -43.19 6.22
C GLU A 187 8.23 -42.95 5.10
N SER A 188 8.25 -43.83 4.08
CA SER A 188 7.40 -43.71 2.88
C SER A 188 5.90 -43.74 3.19
N LEU A 189 5.45 -44.65 4.06
CA LEU A 189 4.04 -44.77 4.47
C LEU A 189 3.55 -43.54 5.23
N THR A 190 4.34 -43.08 6.22
CA THR A 190 4.02 -41.88 7.01
C THR A 190 3.99 -40.64 6.12
N ARG A 191 4.91 -40.53 5.16
CA ARG A 191 4.94 -39.45 4.18
C ARG A 191 3.75 -39.49 3.21
N ALA A 192 3.33 -40.67 2.76
CA ALA A 192 2.15 -40.84 1.92
C ALA A 192 0.85 -40.47 2.66
N ALA A 193 0.72 -40.89 3.92
CA ALA A 193 -0.41 -40.52 4.78
C ALA A 193 -0.50 -39.01 5.03
N LEU A 194 0.64 -38.35 5.28
CA LEU A 194 0.70 -36.89 5.44
C LEU A 194 0.36 -36.15 4.13
N ALA A 195 0.81 -36.64 2.97
CA ALA A 195 0.43 -36.09 1.66
C ALA A 195 -1.07 -36.26 1.38
N TYR A 196 -1.64 -37.41 1.73
CA TYR A 196 -3.07 -37.69 1.63
C TYR A 196 -3.89 -36.68 2.45
N LEU A 197 -3.51 -36.45 3.71
CA LEU A 197 -4.13 -35.45 4.58
C LEU A 197 -4.03 -34.04 3.99
N LEU A 198 -2.86 -33.63 3.53
CA LEU A 198 -2.68 -32.30 2.93
C LEU A 198 -3.53 -32.13 1.65
N LYS A 199 -3.66 -33.17 0.82
CA LYS A 199 -4.48 -33.14 -0.40
C LYS A 199 -5.97 -32.93 -0.12
N ASN A 200 -6.46 -33.54 0.95
CA ASN A 200 -7.86 -33.60 1.36
C ASN A 200 -8.19 -32.64 2.52
N ASP A 201 -7.53 -31.47 2.55
CA ASP A 201 -7.82 -30.39 3.50
C ASP A 201 -7.72 -30.81 5.00
N CYS A 202 -6.78 -31.72 5.30
CA CYS A 202 -6.54 -32.31 6.62
C CYS A 202 -7.67 -33.22 7.13
N GLU A 203 -8.42 -33.84 6.21
CA GLU A 203 -9.49 -34.79 6.51
C GLU A 203 -9.21 -36.16 5.88
N VAL A 204 -9.80 -37.22 6.46
CA VAL A 204 -9.83 -38.55 5.86
C VAL A 204 -11.18 -38.74 5.18
N SER A 205 -11.17 -38.92 3.86
CA SER A 205 -12.37 -39.14 3.06
C SER A 205 -12.56 -40.63 2.80
N GLU A 206 -13.77 -41.12 3.07
CA GLU A 206 -14.20 -42.48 2.69
C GLU A 206 -14.55 -42.59 1.20
N VAL A 207 -14.76 -41.46 0.53
CA VAL A 207 -15.04 -41.41 -0.91
C VAL A 207 -13.72 -41.46 -1.69
N ASP A 208 -13.68 -42.31 -2.72
CA ASP A 208 -12.54 -42.45 -3.61
C ASP A 208 -12.31 -41.22 -4.51
N GLU A 209 -11.06 -41.01 -4.92
CA GLU A 209 -10.67 -39.87 -5.74
C GLU A 209 -11.26 -39.91 -7.16
N ASP A 210 -11.96 -38.84 -7.53
CA ASP A 210 -12.29 -38.56 -8.93
C ASP A 210 -11.02 -38.17 -9.70
N SER A 211 -10.52 -39.13 -10.49
CA SER A 211 -9.29 -39.00 -11.29
C SER A 211 -9.32 -37.81 -12.26
N GLU A 212 -10.46 -37.53 -12.90
CA GLU A 212 -10.55 -36.40 -13.84
C GLU A 212 -10.48 -35.06 -13.11
N LYS A 213 -11.20 -34.95 -11.99
CA LYS A 213 -11.19 -33.76 -11.15
C LYS A 213 -9.81 -33.51 -10.55
N PHE A 214 -9.09 -34.56 -10.13
CA PHE A 214 -7.71 -34.47 -9.68
C PHE A 214 -6.78 -33.99 -10.79
N LYS A 215 -6.79 -34.64 -11.96
CA LYS A 215 -5.99 -34.24 -13.14
C LYS A 215 -6.23 -32.77 -13.51
N LYS A 216 -7.49 -32.32 -13.48
CA LYS A 216 -7.85 -30.92 -13.73
C LYS A 216 -7.33 -29.97 -12.64
N ARG A 217 -7.36 -30.37 -11.36
CA ARG A 217 -6.78 -29.60 -10.23
C ARG A 217 -5.26 -29.47 -10.38
N ARG A 218 -4.57 -30.57 -10.69
CA ARG A 218 -3.11 -30.63 -10.91
C ARG A 218 -2.70 -29.80 -12.13
N ARG A 219 -3.35 -29.97 -13.28
CA ARG A 219 -3.09 -29.19 -14.50
C ARG A 219 -3.26 -27.68 -14.29
N LYS A 220 -4.28 -27.26 -13.53
CA LYS A 220 -4.45 -25.85 -13.16
C LYS A 220 -3.26 -25.31 -12.37
N LYS A 221 -2.70 -26.11 -11.45
CA LYS A 221 -1.52 -25.72 -10.65
C LYS A 221 -0.26 -25.65 -11.49
N GLU A 222 -0.06 -26.59 -12.42
CA GLU A 222 1.03 -26.55 -13.40
C GLU A 222 0.96 -25.28 -14.26
N ILE A 223 -0.20 -24.95 -14.83
CA ILE A 223 -0.39 -23.70 -15.59
C ILE A 223 -0.11 -22.47 -14.70
N GLU A 224 -0.48 -22.51 -13.42
CA GLU A 224 -0.20 -21.42 -12.48
C GLU A 224 1.30 -21.26 -12.17
N ILE A 225 2.05 -22.37 -12.17
CA ILE A 225 3.50 -22.42 -12.00
C ILE A 225 4.19 -21.93 -13.28
N GLU A 226 3.80 -22.43 -14.44
CA GLU A 226 4.31 -22.01 -15.75
C GLU A 226 4.11 -20.51 -15.96
N ARG A 227 2.92 -20.00 -15.64
CA ARG A 227 2.64 -18.56 -15.67
C ARG A 227 3.55 -17.77 -14.72
N LEU A 228 3.82 -18.28 -13.52
CA LEU A 228 4.74 -17.62 -12.58
C LEU A 228 6.19 -17.65 -13.07
N ARG A 229 6.65 -18.77 -13.65
CA ARG A 229 7.98 -18.86 -14.28
C ARG A 229 8.11 -17.84 -15.40
N ASN A 230 7.10 -17.71 -16.26
CA ASN A 230 7.06 -16.69 -17.31
C ASN A 230 7.01 -15.26 -16.74
N GLN A 231 6.36 -15.06 -15.58
CA GLN A 231 6.37 -13.79 -14.87
C GLN A 231 7.67 -13.50 -14.10
N LEU A 232 8.49 -14.50 -13.79
CA LEU A 232 9.82 -14.30 -13.21
C LEU A 232 10.84 -13.93 -14.29
N LYS A 233 10.67 -14.50 -15.50
CA LYS A 233 11.30 -14.00 -16.73
C LYS A 233 10.82 -12.57 -17.12
N SER A 234 9.98 -11.93 -16.31
CA SER A 234 9.47 -10.60 -16.61
C SER A 234 10.59 -9.58 -16.76
N ARG A 235 10.33 -8.61 -17.64
CA ARG A 235 11.29 -7.60 -18.05
C ARG A 235 11.79 -6.74 -16.89
N ILE A 236 13.09 -6.46 -16.96
CA ILE A 236 13.81 -5.45 -16.19
C ILE A 236 13.07 -4.11 -16.32
N PRO A 237 13.05 -3.26 -15.26
CA PRO A 237 12.46 -1.93 -15.34
C PRO A 237 13.01 -1.15 -16.54
N LYS A 238 12.10 -0.63 -17.39
CA LYS A 238 12.47 0.13 -18.59
C LYS A 238 12.33 1.63 -18.37
N GLY A 239 13.19 2.39 -19.04
CA GLY A 239 13.13 3.84 -19.16
C GLY A 239 11.92 4.38 -19.94
N ARG A 240 11.86 5.70 -20.09
CA ARG A 240 10.89 6.41 -20.94
C ARG A 240 11.48 6.69 -22.31
N ASP A 241 10.67 6.52 -23.34
CA ASP A 241 10.99 6.94 -24.70
C ASP A 241 10.19 8.21 -24.99
N LEU A 242 10.86 9.36 -24.97
CA LEU A 242 10.23 10.67 -25.18
C LEU A 242 10.14 11.02 -26.67
N THR A 243 11.08 10.53 -27.49
CA THR A 243 11.14 10.79 -28.94
C THR A 243 10.29 9.83 -29.74
N GLY A 244 10.03 8.63 -29.18
CA GLY A 244 9.32 7.57 -29.89
C GLY A 244 10.23 6.76 -30.81
N ASP A 245 11.55 7.00 -30.78
CA ASP A 245 12.49 6.35 -31.68
C ASP A 245 12.53 4.85 -31.48
N LYS A 246 12.40 4.35 -30.23
CA LYS A 246 12.37 2.90 -29.99
C LYS A 246 11.08 2.31 -30.54
N TRP A 247 9.96 3.03 -30.43
CA TRP A 247 8.69 2.60 -31.03
C TRP A 247 8.78 2.56 -32.56
N LEU A 248 9.32 3.60 -33.19
CA LEU A 248 9.50 3.67 -34.65
C LEU A 248 10.44 2.58 -35.16
N LYS A 249 11.59 2.38 -34.50
CA LYS A 249 12.53 1.30 -34.85
C LYS A 249 11.88 -0.07 -34.76
N THR A 250 11.14 -0.34 -33.69
CA THR A 250 10.41 -1.61 -33.55
C THR A 250 9.28 -1.74 -34.57
N LEU A 251 8.63 -0.65 -34.96
CA LEU A 251 7.63 -0.69 -36.03
C LEU A 251 8.30 -1.06 -37.35
N GLU A 252 9.40 -0.38 -37.72
CA GLU A 252 10.15 -0.68 -38.94
C GLU A 252 10.61 -2.14 -38.98
N GLU A 253 11.17 -2.62 -37.87
CA GLU A 253 11.62 -4.01 -37.71
C GLU A 253 10.47 -5.00 -37.85
N ALA A 254 9.34 -4.76 -37.17
CA ALA A 254 8.15 -5.61 -37.25
C ALA A 254 7.47 -5.59 -38.63
N THR A 255 7.70 -4.55 -39.43
CA THR A 255 7.15 -4.45 -40.79
C THR A 255 8.06 -5.14 -41.82
N ARG A 256 9.38 -5.16 -41.58
CA ARG A 256 10.38 -5.73 -42.50
C ARG A 256 10.72 -7.19 -42.22
N ASN A 257 10.61 -7.64 -40.97
CA ASN A 257 11.07 -8.94 -40.53
C ASN A 257 9.95 -9.77 -39.91
N VAL A 258 10.11 -11.10 -39.92
CA VAL A 258 9.29 -12.03 -39.14
C VAL A 258 10.04 -12.32 -37.84
N PRO A 259 9.39 -12.29 -36.66
CA PRO A 259 10.05 -12.63 -35.40
C PRO A 259 10.63 -14.05 -35.45
N GLU A 260 11.87 -14.22 -34.98
CA GLU A 260 12.55 -15.51 -34.93
C GLU A 260 11.89 -16.45 -33.91
N ASN A 261 11.30 -15.90 -32.84
CA ASN A 261 10.64 -16.66 -31.79
C ASN A 261 9.46 -15.90 -31.14
N GLU A 262 8.69 -16.61 -30.31
CA GLU A 262 7.55 -16.01 -29.59
C GLU A 262 7.97 -14.89 -28.61
N ASP A 263 9.16 -14.96 -28.04
CA ASP A 263 9.62 -14.00 -27.04
C ASP A 263 9.96 -12.65 -27.69
N GLU A 264 10.52 -12.69 -28.90
CA GLU A 264 10.75 -11.55 -29.77
C GLU A 264 9.43 -10.97 -30.30
N ALA A 265 8.50 -11.82 -30.75
CA ALA A 265 7.15 -11.36 -31.14
C ALA A 265 6.46 -10.62 -29.98
N LYS A 266 6.54 -11.18 -28.76
CA LYS A 266 6.05 -10.53 -27.53
C LYS A 266 6.86 -9.29 -27.18
N ALA A 267 8.13 -9.19 -27.57
CA ALA A 267 8.96 -7.99 -27.41
C ALA A 267 8.47 -6.85 -28.28
N TRP A 268 8.30 -7.10 -29.56
CA TRP A 268 7.78 -6.12 -30.50
C TRP A 268 6.37 -5.69 -30.13
N GLN A 269 5.47 -6.64 -29.90
CA GLN A 269 4.09 -6.34 -29.53
C GLN A 269 4.01 -5.46 -28.28
N ALA A 270 4.74 -5.82 -27.22
CA ALA A 270 4.70 -5.05 -25.97
C ALA A 270 5.36 -3.67 -26.08
N GLN A 271 6.29 -3.47 -27.01
CA GLN A 271 6.87 -2.16 -27.30
C GLN A 271 5.90 -1.31 -28.12
N LEU A 272 5.22 -1.89 -29.11
CA LEU A 272 4.25 -1.20 -29.98
C LEU A 272 2.94 -0.85 -29.25
N LEU A 273 2.48 -1.71 -28.34
CA LEU A 273 1.30 -1.47 -27.50
C LEU A 273 1.58 -0.56 -26.29
N ARG A 274 2.84 -0.18 -26.06
CA ARG A 274 3.19 0.68 -24.93
C ARG A 274 2.76 2.11 -25.23
N GLU A 275 1.91 2.68 -24.38
CA GLU A 275 1.64 4.12 -24.40
C GLU A 275 2.95 4.88 -24.18
N ALA A 276 3.37 5.64 -25.20
CA ALA A 276 4.52 6.51 -25.12
C ALA A 276 4.24 7.63 -24.10
N SER A 277 5.25 8.00 -23.32
CA SER A 277 5.13 9.14 -22.42
C SER A 277 5.78 10.32 -23.10
N SER A 278 4.99 11.35 -23.43
CA SER A 278 5.49 12.59 -24.03
C SER A 278 6.21 13.52 -23.04
N VAL A 279 6.18 13.19 -21.73
CA VAL A 279 6.72 14.05 -20.66
C VAL A 279 7.88 13.39 -19.91
N PRO A 280 8.90 14.16 -19.52
CA PRO A 280 10.08 13.64 -18.81
C PRO A 280 9.76 13.11 -17.41
N PHE A 281 10.70 12.36 -16.84
CA PHE A 281 10.62 11.93 -15.44
C PHE A 281 10.56 13.13 -14.50
N PRO A 282 9.79 13.03 -13.40
CA PRO A 282 9.71 14.10 -12.43
C PRO A 282 10.99 14.22 -11.61
N VAL A 283 11.26 15.43 -11.11
CA VAL A 283 12.40 15.73 -10.24
C VAL A 283 11.89 15.93 -8.81
N ALA A 284 12.44 15.17 -7.87
CA ALA A 284 12.08 15.22 -6.46
C ALA A 284 13.01 16.20 -5.71
N TYR A 285 12.40 17.02 -4.87
CA TYR A 285 13.07 17.84 -3.87
C TYR A 285 12.61 17.34 -2.50
N GLU A 286 13.47 16.55 -1.86
CA GLU A 286 13.10 15.74 -0.70
C GLU A 286 13.04 16.55 0.59
N THR A 287 13.63 17.74 0.61
CA THR A 287 13.66 18.61 1.80
C THR A 287 12.88 19.89 1.55
N SER A 288 12.29 20.42 2.62
CA SER A 288 11.59 21.71 2.60
C SER A 288 12.52 22.91 2.36
N GLU A 289 13.83 22.71 2.56
CA GLU A 289 14.88 23.72 2.37
C GLU A 289 15.40 23.79 0.93
N ASP A 290 15.01 22.86 0.06
CA ASP A 290 15.43 22.83 -1.33
C ASP A 290 14.83 23.95 -2.20
N MET A 291 13.93 24.73 -1.62
CA MET A 291 13.16 25.76 -2.31
C MET A 291 13.11 27.02 -1.46
N THR A 292 13.08 28.16 -2.13
CA THR A 292 12.89 29.45 -1.48
C THR A 292 11.58 30.06 -1.91
N TRP A 293 10.72 30.36 -0.93
CA TRP A 293 9.40 30.95 -1.13
C TRP A 293 9.43 32.43 -0.79
N PHE A 294 8.79 33.26 -1.61
CA PHE A 294 8.70 34.70 -1.40
C PHE A 294 7.46 35.28 -2.07
N THR A 295 7.11 36.51 -1.70
CA THR A 295 6.08 37.32 -2.36
C THR A 295 6.72 38.48 -3.09
N ASN A 296 6.18 38.85 -4.25
CA ASN A 296 6.56 40.10 -4.90
C ASN A 296 5.77 41.30 -4.30
N GLU A 297 6.05 42.51 -4.77
CA GLU A 297 5.39 43.76 -4.33
C GLU A 297 3.87 43.73 -4.57
N GLN A 298 3.40 42.97 -5.56
CA GLN A 298 1.99 42.78 -5.87
C GLN A 298 1.31 41.68 -5.02
N GLY A 299 2.01 41.12 -4.03
CA GLY A 299 1.49 40.04 -3.18
C GLY A 299 1.36 38.67 -3.87
N ARG A 300 1.91 38.50 -5.07
CA ARG A 300 1.94 37.21 -5.79
C ARG A 300 3.02 36.32 -5.21
N ILE A 301 2.70 35.03 -5.04
CA ILE A 301 3.62 34.03 -4.49
C ILE A 301 4.55 33.52 -5.60
N PHE A 302 5.84 33.53 -5.30
CA PHE A 302 6.90 33.01 -6.15
C PHE A 302 7.74 31.97 -5.42
N VAL A 303 8.38 31.13 -6.23
CA VAL A 303 9.33 30.13 -5.75
C VAL A 303 10.51 29.99 -6.72
N TYR A 304 11.69 29.71 -6.19
CA TYR A 304 12.82 29.20 -6.96
C TYR A 304 13.42 27.98 -6.27
N PHE A 305 14.13 27.15 -7.04
CA PHE A 305 14.75 25.91 -6.56
C PHE A 305 16.25 26.11 -6.36
N ASN A 306 16.79 25.54 -5.29
CA ASN A 306 18.23 25.55 -5.04
C ASN A 306 18.98 24.90 -6.20
N GLY A 307 20.07 25.52 -6.64
CA GLY A 307 20.79 25.16 -7.87
C GLY A 307 20.26 25.82 -9.15
N SER A 308 19.16 26.58 -9.06
CA SER A 308 18.56 27.31 -10.20
C SER A 308 17.98 28.67 -9.78
N ALA A 309 18.65 29.37 -8.86
CA ALA A 309 18.13 30.60 -8.24
C ALA A 309 17.86 31.76 -9.23
N LYS A 310 18.46 31.71 -10.43
CA LYS A 310 18.19 32.64 -11.54
C LYS A 310 16.76 32.52 -12.08
N HIS A 311 16.15 31.34 -11.94
CA HIS A 311 14.84 31.02 -12.48
C HIS A 311 13.77 31.12 -11.40
N LYS A 312 12.85 32.06 -11.55
CA LYS A 312 11.75 32.32 -10.61
C LYS A 312 10.43 31.88 -11.24
N PHE A 313 9.59 31.24 -10.43
CA PHE A 313 8.29 30.73 -10.88
C PHE A 313 7.17 31.38 -10.09
N GLN A 314 6.19 31.96 -10.77
CA GLN A 314 4.94 32.37 -10.17
C GLN A 314 4.07 31.13 -9.90
N VAL A 315 3.48 31.09 -8.71
CA VAL A 315 2.61 29.99 -8.28
C VAL A 315 1.16 30.29 -8.64
N TYR A 316 0.58 29.45 -9.50
CA TYR A 316 -0.84 29.46 -9.85
C TYR A 316 -1.52 28.25 -9.22
N CYS A 317 -2.42 28.50 -8.27
CA CYS A 317 -3.14 27.47 -7.55
C CYS A 317 -4.62 27.82 -7.40
N ASP A 318 -5.44 26.81 -7.09
CA ASP A 318 -6.83 27.03 -6.75
C ASP A 318 -6.95 27.82 -5.44
N ARG A 319 -7.96 28.69 -5.35
CA ARG A 319 -8.25 29.48 -4.13
C ARG A 319 -8.37 28.62 -2.87
N ARG A 320 -8.85 27.38 -3.01
CA ARG A 320 -8.96 26.41 -1.90
C ARG A 320 -7.61 25.94 -1.35
N GLN A 321 -6.54 26.05 -2.13
CA GLN A 321 -5.18 25.63 -1.74
C GLN A 321 -4.26 26.80 -1.41
N LEU A 322 -4.66 28.05 -1.75
CA LEU A 322 -3.85 29.26 -1.56
C LEU A 322 -3.27 29.40 -0.15
N HIS A 323 -4.06 29.11 0.88
CA HIS A 323 -3.65 29.19 2.29
C HIS A 323 -2.41 28.33 2.61
N TRP A 324 -2.23 27.18 1.94
CA TRP A 324 -1.03 26.37 2.12
C TRP A 324 0.22 27.06 1.58
N PHE A 325 0.12 27.67 0.40
CA PHE A 325 1.24 28.37 -0.23
C PHE A 325 1.60 29.65 0.52
N GLN A 326 0.60 30.39 1.04
CA GLN A 326 0.84 31.52 1.93
C GLN A 326 1.62 31.08 3.16
N ARG A 327 1.24 29.95 3.76
CA ARG A 327 1.97 29.40 4.91
C ARG A 327 3.39 28.96 4.58
N PHE A 328 3.66 28.47 3.37
CA PHE A 328 5.03 28.16 2.96
C PHE A 328 5.91 29.42 2.94
N VAL A 329 5.37 30.54 2.46
CA VAL A 329 6.07 31.83 2.47
C VAL A 329 6.31 32.29 3.91
N GLU A 330 5.28 32.27 4.76
CA GLU A 330 5.39 32.66 6.18
C GLU A 330 6.44 31.82 6.92
N ASP A 331 6.32 30.50 6.85
CA ASP A 331 7.23 29.57 7.51
C ASP A 331 8.67 29.78 7.03
N PHE A 332 8.88 29.97 5.72
CA PHE A 332 10.21 30.22 5.16
C PHE A 332 10.78 31.58 5.61
N GLN A 333 9.98 32.64 5.62
CA GLN A 333 10.42 33.97 6.06
C GLN A 333 10.78 34.00 7.55
N ILE A 334 9.98 33.35 8.40
CA ILE A 334 10.26 33.21 9.84
C ILE A 334 11.62 32.54 10.04
N LYS A 335 11.82 31.39 9.39
CA LYS A 335 13.07 30.64 9.48
C LYS A 335 14.25 31.48 8.98
N LYS A 336 14.14 32.07 7.77
CA LYS A 336 15.20 32.90 7.18
C LYS A 336 15.57 34.09 8.06
N ASN A 337 14.60 34.71 8.74
CA ASN A 337 14.87 35.81 9.68
C ASN A 337 15.52 35.32 10.97
N GLY A 338 15.14 34.14 11.47
CA GLY A 338 15.76 33.48 12.62
C GLY A 338 17.16 32.90 12.35
N ASP A 339 17.52 32.66 11.09
CA ASP A 339 18.83 32.17 10.67
C ASP A 339 19.84 33.32 10.38
N LYS A 340 19.45 34.60 10.55
CA LYS A 340 20.37 35.75 10.33
C LYS A 340 21.36 35.88 11.49
N LYS A 341 22.62 36.19 11.19
CA LYS A 341 23.65 36.43 12.22
C LYS A 341 23.18 37.52 13.21
N GLY A 342 22.95 37.15 14.47
CA GLY A 342 22.49 38.05 15.55
C GLY A 342 21.04 37.87 16.01
N SER A 343 20.26 36.92 15.46
CA SER A 343 18.93 36.56 15.98
C SER A 343 19.01 35.60 17.17
N GLU A 344 18.08 35.75 18.11
CA GLU A 344 18.00 34.92 19.33
C GLU A 344 17.51 33.48 19.07
N LYS A 345 16.90 33.17 17.91
CA LYS A 345 16.18 31.90 17.69
C LYS A 345 16.35 31.34 16.27
N GLU A 346 17.01 30.18 16.16
CA GLU A 346 17.04 29.36 14.95
C GLU A 346 15.84 28.39 14.91
N TYR A 347 15.15 28.29 13.77
CA TYR A 347 13.95 27.46 13.64
C TYR A 347 14.21 26.14 12.89
N PRO A 348 13.73 24.99 13.39
CA PRO A 348 14.01 23.69 12.80
C PRO A 348 13.22 23.48 11.50
N ALA A 349 13.91 23.10 10.42
CA ALA A 349 13.28 22.76 9.13
C ALA A 349 12.22 21.67 9.24
N GLY A 350 12.42 20.77 10.22
CA GLY A 350 11.52 19.68 10.52
C GLY A 350 10.14 20.09 11.02
N LEU A 351 9.90 21.37 11.36
CA LEU A 351 8.59 21.88 11.78
C LEU A 351 7.97 22.82 10.73
N LEU A 352 8.53 22.87 9.51
CA LEU A 352 7.93 23.54 8.36
C LEU A 352 6.73 22.75 7.83
N THR A 353 5.67 23.45 7.44
CA THR A 353 4.43 22.83 6.93
C THR A 353 4.68 22.02 5.67
N LEU A 354 5.54 22.54 4.79
CA LEU A 354 6.01 21.85 3.60
C LEU A 354 7.00 20.77 4.02
N CYS A 355 6.82 19.54 3.54
CA CYS A 355 7.76 18.44 3.78
C CYS A 355 8.69 18.20 2.60
N SER A 356 8.12 18.09 1.40
CA SER A 356 8.86 17.80 0.17
C SER A 356 8.06 18.23 -1.05
N THR A 357 8.72 18.36 -2.20
CA THR A 357 8.05 18.64 -3.47
C THR A 357 8.53 17.77 -4.60
N ARG A 358 7.75 17.78 -5.69
CA ARG A 358 8.09 17.10 -6.92
C ARG A 358 7.68 17.96 -8.11
N LEU A 359 8.65 18.28 -8.94
CA LEU A 359 8.48 19.00 -10.18
C LEU A 359 8.16 18.00 -11.30
N ARG A 360 7.08 18.23 -12.05
CA ARG A 360 6.67 17.35 -13.16
C ARG A 360 6.00 18.12 -14.27
N TRP A 361 6.19 17.68 -15.51
CA TRP A 361 5.38 18.15 -16.63
C TRP A 361 4.08 17.36 -16.71
N LYS A 362 2.98 18.05 -17.00
CA LYS A 362 1.67 17.47 -17.29
C LYS A 362 1.38 17.63 -18.77
N GLU A 363 1.10 16.48 -19.40
CA GLU A 363 0.76 16.40 -20.82
C GLU A 363 -0.50 17.21 -21.15
N SER A 364 -0.51 17.77 -22.36
CA SER A 364 -1.61 18.51 -22.98
C SER A 364 -1.70 18.04 -24.43
N ALA A 365 -2.90 18.04 -25.01
CA ALA A 365 -3.15 17.61 -26.38
C ALA A 365 -2.93 18.73 -27.42
N GLU A 366 -2.49 19.91 -26.97
CA GLU A 366 -2.21 21.05 -27.84
C GLU A 366 -0.93 20.79 -28.68
N LYS A 367 -0.83 21.43 -29.85
CA LYS A 367 0.35 21.34 -30.73
C LYS A 367 1.25 22.55 -30.48
N GLY A 368 2.57 22.35 -30.55
CA GLY A 368 3.58 23.40 -30.39
C GLY A 368 4.80 22.90 -29.63
N ASP A 369 5.68 23.84 -29.22
CA ASP A 369 6.87 23.50 -28.47
C ASP A 369 6.52 22.84 -27.13
N PRO A 370 7.23 21.79 -26.70
CA PRO A 370 6.85 21.01 -25.53
C PRO A 370 6.76 21.83 -24.24
N TRP A 371 7.62 22.84 -24.05
CA TRP A 371 7.61 23.71 -22.86
C TRP A 371 6.46 24.72 -22.84
N ASN A 372 5.84 24.99 -24.00
CA ASN A 372 4.68 25.89 -24.14
C ASN A 372 3.36 25.10 -24.06
N VAL A 373 3.34 23.89 -24.62
CA VAL A 373 2.17 22.99 -24.63
C VAL A 373 1.96 22.32 -23.28
N HIS A 374 3.01 21.74 -22.70
CA HIS A 374 2.92 21.02 -21.45
C HIS A 374 2.95 21.97 -20.27
N ARG A 375 2.29 21.59 -19.17
CA ARG A 375 2.22 22.45 -17.98
C ARG A 375 3.21 21.96 -16.94
N LEU A 376 4.09 22.85 -16.50
CA LEU A 376 4.97 22.59 -15.36
C LEU A 376 4.15 22.63 -14.06
N ILE A 377 4.09 21.50 -13.37
CA ILE A 377 3.32 21.30 -12.13
C ILE A 377 4.28 21.02 -10.98
N LEU A 378 4.07 21.74 -9.87
CA LEU A 378 4.71 21.45 -8.60
C LEU A 378 3.73 20.70 -7.71
N SER A 379 4.10 19.49 -7.31
CA SER A 379 3.36 18.71 -6.31
C SER A 379 4.02 18.89 -4.95
N CYS A 380 3.28 19.38 -3.96
CA CYS A 380 3.80 19.66 -2.61
C CYS A 380 3.20 18.67 -1.61
N THR A 381 4.05 18.03 -0.82
CA THR A 381 3.66 17.15 0.28
C THR A 381 3.66 17.94 1.59
N ILE A 382 2.56 17.86 2.33
CA ILE A 382 2.30 18.69 3.51
C ILE A 382 1.93 17.81 4.69
N ASP A 383 2.50 18.05 5.87
CA ASP A 383 1.97 17.52 7.13
C ASP A 383 0.93 18.50 7.69
N THR A 384 -0.34 18.11 7.64
CA THR A 384 -1.45 18.97 8.09
C THR A 384 -1.44 19.24 9.60
N ARG A 385 -0.72 18.44 10.40
CA ARG A 385 -0.55 18.71 11.84
C ARG A 385 0.24 19.99 12.08
N LEU A 386 1.21 20.27 11.21
CA LEU A 386 2.04 21.46 11.31
C LEU A 386 1.27 22.75 10.99
N TRP A 387 0.02 22.69 10.55
CA TRP A 387 -0.81 23.88 10.36
C TRP A 387 -1.16 24.59 11.68
N THR A 388 -1.44 23.82 12.74
CA THR A 388 -2.00 24.31 14.00
C THR A 388 -0.97 24.28 15.13
N LEU A 389 -1.11 25.14 16.13
CA LEU A 389 -0.21 25.16 17.28
C LEU A 389 -0.12 23.79 17.99
N GLU A 390 -1.27 23.20 18.30
CA GLU A 390 -1.40 21.93 19.02
C GLU A 390 -0.85 20.75 18.20
N GLY A 391 -1.06 20.78 16.88
CA GLY A 391 -0.49 19.77 15.98
C GLY A 391 1.03 19.91 15.81
N THR A 392 1.56 21.14 15.77
CA THR A 392 3.01 21.40 15.80
C THR A 392 3.63 20.88 17.08
N GLU A 393 2.96 21.05 18.23
CA GLU A 393 3.39 20.50 19.52
C GLU A 393 3.48 18.97 19.52
N GLN A 394 2.50 18.28 18.93
CA GLN A 394 2.55 16.83 18.78
C GLN A 394 3.76 16.38 17.95
N VAL A 395 3.98 17.01 16.78
CA VAL A 395 5.12 16.68 15.91
C VAL A 395 6.45 17.01 16.59
N ARG A 396 6.50 18.11 17.36
CA ARG A 396 7.66 18.51 18.15
C ARG A 396 8.02 17.45 19.19
N ALA A 397 7.05 17.00 19.99
CA ALA A 397 7.25 15.96 20.99
C ALA A 397 7.70 14.63 20.36
N GLU A 398 7.10 14.23 19.24
CA GLU A 398 7.51 13.05 18.47
C GLU A 398 8.98 13.14 18.01
N LYS A 399 9.40 14.30 17.49
CA LYS A 399 10.77 14.54 17.04
C LYS A 399 11.77 14.59 18.19
N ILE A 400 11.41 15.26 19.29
CA ILE A 400 12.22 15.29 20.52
C ILE A 400 12.51 13.86 20.98
N ALA A 401 11.49 13.01 21.11
CA ALA A 401 11.66 11.63 21.54
C ALA A 401 12.53 10.81 20.57
N GLN A 402 12.43 11.05 19.25
CA GLN A 402 13.27 10.40 18.25
C GLN A 402 14.74 10.83 18.33
N VAL A 403 14.98 12.12 18.52
CA VAL A 403 16.32 12.70 18.65
C VAL A 403 16.97 12.22 19.94
N GLU A 404 16.28 12.29 21.07
CA GLU A 404 16.75 11.79 22.37
C GLU A 404 17.10 10.30 22.31
N LYS A 405 16.23 9.48 21.73
CA LYS A 405 16.52 8.04 21.51
C LYS A 405 17.78 7.82 20.68
N THR A 406 18.05 8.69 19.70
CA THR A 406 19.24 8.60 18.86
C THR A 406 20.50 9.03 19.61
N ILE A 407 20.40 10.09 20.41
CA ILE A 407 21.47 10.58 21.29
C ILE A 407 21.84 9.50 22.30
N SER A 408 20.88 9.00 23.09
CA SER A 408 21.14 7.98 24.12
C SER A 408 21.72 6.70 23.53
N LYS A 409 21.31 6.30 22.33
CA LYS A 409 21.88 5.13 21.65
C LYS A 409 23.35 5.34 21.29
N ARG A 410 23.71 6.53 20.79
CA ARG A 410 25.08 6.82 20.35
C ARG A 410 26.02 7.13 21.51
N GLU A 411 25.52 7.70 22.60
CA GLU A 411 26.31 7.91 23.82
C GLU A 411 26.71 6.58 24.49
N GLN A 412 25.97 5.49 24.24
CA GLN A 412 26.32 4.14 24.70
C GLN A 412 27.42 3.46 23.86
N GLU A 413 27.82 4.03 22.73
CA GLU A 413 28.87 3.47 21.87
C GLU A 413 30.25 3.92 22.38
N VAL A 414 31.08 2.97 22.83
CA VAL A 414 32.31 3.25 23.61
C VAL A 414 33.47 3.84 22.77
N ASN A 415 33.37 3.90 21.44
CA ASN A 415 34.42 4.48 20.57
C ASN A 415 33.80 5.16 19.34
N LEU A 416 33.42 6.43 19.46
CA LEU A 416 32.87 7.22 18.36
C LEU A 416 34.00 7.81 17.50
N SER A 417 33.93 7.62 16.19
CA SER A 417 34.81 8.31 15.23
C SER A 417 34.53 9.82 15.20
N LYS A 418 35.48 10.62 14.67
CA LYS A 418 35.32 12.08 14.53
C LYS A 418 34.04 12.47 13.79
N THR A 419 33.70 11.75 12.71
CA THR A 419 32.46 11.99 11.95
C THR A 419 31.20 11.56 12.72
N GLN A 420 31.31 10.57 13.60
CA GLN A 420 30.20 10.19 14.48
C GLN A 420 29.97 11.21 15.60
N LEU A 421 31.04 11.78 16.16
CA LEU A 421 31.00 12.87 17.14
C LEU A 421 30.38 14.15 16.56
N GLU A 422 30.82 14.58 15.37
CA GLU A 422 30.23 15.74 14.68
C GLU A 422 28.73 15.55 14.44
N ARG A 423 28.31 14.33 14.07
CA ARG A 423 26.88 14.01 13.90
C ARG A 423 26.13 13.96 15.24
N LEU A 424 26.78 13.57 16.33
CA LEU A 424 26.18 13.60 17.67
C LEU A 424 25.95 15.06 18.11
N GLN A 425 26.96 15.92 17.95
CA GLN A 425 26.85 17.37 18.21
C GLN A 425 25.74 18.01 17.39
N ALA A 426 25.63 17.67 16.10
CA ALA A 426 24.53 18.13 15.25
C ALA A 426 23.16 17.68 15.78
N LYS A 427 23.05 16.50 16.41
CA LYS A 427 21.81 16.01 17.03
C LYS A 427 21.48 16.73 18.33
N HIS A 428 22.46 17.09 19.15
CA HIS A 428 22.24 17.97 20.30
C HIS A 428 21.76 19.36 19.84
N SER A 429 22.39 19.94 18.82
CA SER A 429 21.95 21.21 18.24
C SER A 429 20.52 21.12 17.68
N GLU A 430 20.16 20.02 17.01
CA GLU A 430 18.78 19.77 16.55
C GLU A 430 17.79 19.71 17.72
N ARG A 431 18.17 19.06 18.83
CA ARG A 431 17.33 18.96 20.03
C ARG A 431 17.06 20.32 20.67
N GLU A 432 18.05 21.20 20.71
CA GLU A 432 17.92 22.57 21.21
C GLU A 432 17.01 23.41 20.31
N ARG A 433 17.24 23.35 18.98
CA ARG A 433 16.39 24.06 17.99
C ARG A 433 14.92 23.65 18.05
N LEU A 434 14.63 22.39 18.41
CA LEU A 434 13.24 21.92 18.58
C LEU A 434 12.48 22.67 19.68
N ASN A 435 13.14 23.40 20.59
CA ASN A 435 12.46 24.24 21.57
C ASN A 435 11.82 25.49 20.92
N ASN A 436 12.31 25.92 19.75
CA ASN A 436 11.81 27.08 19.02
C ASN A 436 10.59 26.72 18.16
N ILE A 437 9.40 27.11 18.61
CA ILE A 437 8.13 26.89 17.91
C ILE A 437 7.89 28.02 16.91
N PHE A 438 7.46 27.66 15.69
CA PHE A 438 7.06 28.64 14.68
C PHE A 438 5.90 29.52 15.21
N PRO A 439 6.06 30.85 15.23
CA PRO A 439 5.02 31.77 15.68
C PRO A 439 3.82 31.78 14.72
N ASN A 440 2.72 32.38 15.18
CA ASN A 440 1.52 32.66 14.39
C ASN A 440 0.84 31.40 13.81
N ARG A 441 0.96 30.25 14.48
CA ARG A 441 0.16 29.07 14.16
C ARG A 441 -1.25 29.27 14.72
N PRO A 442 -2.33 29.08 13.94
CA PRO A 442 -3.68 29.13 14.49
C PRO A 442 -3.85 28.05 15.57
N SER A 443 -4.46 28.44 16.70
CA SER A 443 -4.89 27.47 17.70
C SER A 443 -6.14 26.75 17.20
N LYS A 444 -6.11 25.43 17.31
CA LYS A 444 -7.23 24.56 17.08
C LYS A 444 -7.13 23.39 18.06
N PRO A 445 -7.95 23.37 19.12
CA PRO A 445 -7.85 22.35 20.14
C PRO A 445 -8.00 20.97 19.51
N SER A 446 -7.11 20.06 19.91
CA SER A 446 -7.19 18.66 19.50
C SER A 446 -8.52 18.07 19.92
N TYR A 447 -9.11 17.27 19.05
CA TYR A 447 -10.34 16.56 19.36
C TYR A 447 -10.14 15.68 20.61
N ARG A 448 -11.02 15.86 21.61
CA ARG A 448 -11.07 15.02 22.81
C ARG A 448 -12.42 14.33 22.86
N GLY A 449 -12.44 13.06 22.50
CA GLY A 449 -13.62 12.22 22.65
C GLY A 449 -13.78 11.69 24.08
N LYS A 450 -15.02 11.37 24.45
CA LYS A 450 -15.40 10.64 25.66
C LYS A 450 -14.93 9.19 25.54
N SER A 451 -14.06 8.76 26.46
CA SER A 451 -13.43 7.43 26.45
C SER A 451 -14.42 6.26 26.46
N HIS A 452 -15.62 6.47 27.02
CA HIS A 452 -16.71 5.50 27.10
C HIS A 452 -17.64 5.52 25.88
N ILE A 453 -17.43 6.38 24.88
CA ILE A 453 -18.25 6.37 23.65
C ILE A 453 -17.41 5.87 22.48
N ALA A 454 -17.85 4.79 21.86
CA ALA A 454 -17.24 4.22 20.67
C ALA A 454 -18.26 4.10 19.54
N ILE A 455 -17.76 4.19 18.31
CA ILE A 455 -18.58 3.98 17.11
C ILE A 455 -18.14 2.70 16.43
N GLY A 456 -19.04 1.72 16.32
CA GLY A 456 -18.79 0.54 15.52
C GLY A 456 -19.33 0.71 14.10
N VAL A 457 -18.54 0.33 13.11
CA VAL A 457 -18.91 0.31 11.70
C VAL A 457 -18.92 -1.13 11.21
N SER A 458 -20.07 -1.68 10.86
CA SER A 458 -20.15 -3.02 10.26
C SER A 458 -20.16 -2.95 8.74
N PHE A 459 -19.56 -3.96 8.11
CA PHE A 459 -19.61 -4.18 6.67
C PHE A 459 -20.45 -5.42 6.39
N SER A 460 -21.48 -5.31 5.55
CA SER A 460 -22.36 -6.43 5.21
C SER A 460 -22.70 -6.47 3.72
N LEU A 461 -23.27 -7.60 3.26
CA LEU A 461 -23.65 -7.78 1.87
C LEU A 461 -24.88 -6.97 1.45
N GLU A 462 -25.75 -6.60 2.39
CA GLU A 462 -26.95 -5.83 2.08
C GLU A 462 -26.65 -4.33 2.05
N ASN A 463 -25.84 -3.87 3.00
CA ASN A 463 -25.48 -2.47 3.16
C ASN A 463 -23.96 -2.30 3.29
N PRO A 464 -23.33 -1.43 2.46
CA PRO A 464 -21.88 -1.26 2.48
C PRO A 464 -21.30 -0.83 3.84
N ALA A 465 -22.08 -0.08 4.63
CA ALA A 465 -21.74 0.31 5.98
C ALA A 465 -23.00 0.53 6.83
N THR A 466 -22.99 0.01 8.05
CA THR A 466 -23.97 0.34 9.10
C THR A 466 -23.22 0.80 10.34
N VAL A 467 -23.74 1.81 11.03
CA VAL A 467 -23.06 2.41 12.17
C VAL A 467 -23.88 2.26 13.44
N ALA A 468 -23.21 1.92 14.54
CA ALA A 468 -23.75 1.95 15.90
C ALA A 468 -22.90 2.87 16.76
N VAL A 469 -23.53 3.80 17.47
CA VAL A 469 -22.88 4.60 18.51
C VAL A 469 -23.21 3.96 19.85
N VAL A 470 -22.19 3.58 20.60
CA VAL A 470 -22.33 2.79 21.82
C VAL A 470 -21.62 3.48 22.97
N ASP A 471 -22.33 3.62 24.09
CA ASP A 471 -21.69 3.82 25.38
C ASP A 471 -21.18 2.45 25.85
N VAL A 472 -19.87 2.25 25.73
CA VAL A 472 -19.23 0.96 26.01
C VAL A 472 -19.10 0.68 27.51
N ALA A 473 -19.21 1.69 28.37
CA ALA A 473 -19.22 1.49 29.82
C ALA A 473 -20.58 0.93 30.28
N THR A 474 -21.68 1.49 29.77
CA THR A 474 -23.04 1.03 30.10
C THR A 474 -23.57 -0.06 29.16
N LYS A 475 -22.80 -0.40 28.11
CA LYS A 475 -23.20 -1.28 27.00
C LYS A 475 -24.47 -0.82 26.27
N LYS A 476 -24.88 0.43 26.43
CA LYS A 476 -26.10 0.99 25.84
C LYS A 476 -25.82 1.57 24.47
N VAL A 477 -26.65 1.22 23.49
CA VAL A 477 -26.60 1.83 22.17
C VAL A 477 -27.30 3.18 22.21
N LEU A 478 -26.57 4.23 21.85
CA LEU A 478 -27.11 5.58 21.75
C LEU A 478 -27.89 5.78 20.46
N THR A 479 -27.38 5.24 19.34
CA THR A 479 -28.09 5.31 18.06
C THR A 479 -27.55 4.34 17.02
N TYR A 480 -28.41 3.99 16.06
CA TYR A 480 -28.03 3.29 14.83
C TYR A 480 -28.19 4.20 13.62
N ARG A 481 -27.31 4.04 12.62
CA ARG A 481 -27.42 4.70 11.32
C ARG A 481 -27.22 3.69 10.20
N SER A 482 -28.26 3.52 9.39
CA SER A 482 -28.22 2.70 8.19
C SER A 482 -27.48 3.40 7.05
N PHE A 483 -27.07 2.65 6.04
CA PHE A 483 -26.44 3.20 4.83
C PHE A 483 -27.25 4.33 4.18
N LYS A 484 -28.59 4.20 4.13
CA LYS A 484 -29.48 5.25 3.62
C LYS A 484 -29.44 6.51 4.49
N GLN A 485 -29.48 6.35 5.80
CA GLN A 485 -29.41 7.48 6.75
C GLN A 485 -28.04 8.17 6.73
N LEU A 486 -26.95 7.42 6.50
CA LEU A 486 -25.59 7.96 6.38
C LEU A 486 -25.40 8.84 5.15
N LEU A 487 -26.14 8.57 4.06
CA LEU A 487 -26.06 9.36 2.83
C LEU A 487 -27.11 10.46 2.75
N GLY A 488 -28.24 10.30 3.42
CA GLY A 488 -29.37 11.23 3.36
C GLY A 488 -29.81 11.47 1.92
N ASP A 489 -29.88 12.73 1.51
CA ASP A 489 -30.27 13.15 0.15
C ASP A 489 -29.33 12.60 -0.93
N ASN A 490 -28.06 12.34 -0.59
CA ASN A 490 -27.07 11.78 -1.51
C ASN A 490 -27.25 10.27 -1.76
N TYR A 491 -28.26 9.63 -1.17
CA TYR A 491 -28.53 8.21 -1.39
C TYR A 491 -28.85 7.89 -2.86
N ASN A 492 -29.42 8.85 -3.59
CA ASN A 492 -29.64 8.77 -5.04
C ASN A 492 -28.35 8.47 -5.83
N LEU A 493 -27.20 8.99 -5.38
CA LEU A 493 -25.89 8.75 -6.00
C LEU A 493 -25.45 7.28 -5.85
N ALA A 494 -25.79 6.64 -4.73
CA ALA A 494 -25.53 5.23 -4.54
C ALA A 494 -26.39 4.35 -5.48
N ASN A 495 -27.65 4.74 -5.72
CA ASN A 495 -28.51 4.05 -6.68
C ASN A 495 -27.99 4.22 -8.12
N ARG A 496 -27.58 5.44 -8.50
CA ARG A 496 -26.93 5.71 -9.79
C ARG A 496 -25.68 4.86 -9.98
N LEU A 497 -24.84 4.72 -8.94
CA LEU A 497 -23.65 3.88 -8.98
C LEU A 497 -24.00 2.39 -9.21
N ARG A 498 -25.05 1.88 -8.55
CA ARG A 498 -25.52 0.49 -8.74
C ARG A 498 -25.97 0.25 -10.18
N GLN A 499 -26.78 1.15 -10.73
CA GLN A 499 -27.26 1.09 -12.12
C GLN A 499 -26.09 1.16 -13.11
N GLN A 500 -25.14 2.06 -12.90
CA GLN A 500 -23.97 2.18 -13.76
C GLN A 500 -23.13 0.90 -13.76
N LYS A 501 -22.88 0.29 -12.60
CA LYS A 501 -22.15 -0.99 -12.52
C LYS A 501 -22.86 -2.13 -13.24
N GLN A 502 -24.18 -2.21 -13.11
CA GLN A 502 -24.97 -3.22 -13.80
C GLN A 502 -24.90 -3.05 -15.32
N ARG A 503 -25.07 -1.81 -15.81
CA ARG A 503 -24.93 -1.47 -17.23
C ARG A 503 -23.53 -1.81 -17.76
N LEU A 504 -22.47 -1.39 -17.06
CA LEU A 504 -21.10 -1.69 -17.44
C LEU A 504 -20.79 -3.19 -17.41
N SER A 505 -21.40 -3.96 -16.51
CA SER A 505 -21.25 -5.41 -16.50
C SER A 505 -21.91 -6.05 -17.72
N HIS A 506 -23.08 -5.56 -18.13
CA HIS A 506 -23.77 -6.01 -19.33
C HIS A 506 -22.98 -5.65 -20.60
N GLU A 507 -22.48 -4.42 -20.69
CA GLU A 507 -21.64 -3.96 -21.81
C GLU A 507 -20.34 -4.78 -21.89
N ARG A 508 -19.68 -5.08 -20.76
CA ARG A 508 -18.52 -5.99 -20.70
C ARG A 508 -18.82 -7.37 -21.25
N HIS A 509 -19.95 -7.95 -20.85
CA HIS A 509 -20.35 -9.27 -21.32
C HIS A 509 -20.63 -9.26 -22.84
N LYS A 510 -21.28 -8.21 -23.36
CA LYS A 510 -21.50 -8.04 -24.81
C LYS A 510 -20.19 -7.88 -25.56
N ALA A 511 -19.28 -7.02 -25.08
CA ALA A 511 -17.97 -6.81 -25.68
C ALA A 511 -17.12 -8.10 -25.68
N GLN A 512 -17.14 -8.86 -24.59
CA GLN A 512 -16.45 -10.16 -24.51
C GLN A 512 -16.96 -11.16 -25.55
N LYS A 513 -18.28 -11.23 -25.76
CA LYS A 513 -18.87 -12.08 -26.80
C LYS A 513 -18.49 -11.63 -28.22
N GLN A 514 -18.21 -10.34 -28.40
CA GLN A 514 -17.90 -9.74 -29.70
C GLN A 514 -16.38 -9.61 -29.95
N GLY A 515 -15.52 -10.05 -29.04
CA GLY A 515 -14.07 -9.85 -29.14
C GLY A 515 -13.63 -8.38 -29.04
N ALA A 516 -14.50 -7.48 -28.57
CA ALA A 516 -14.24 -6.06 -28.47
C ALA A 516 -13.54 -5.68 -27.15
N PRO A 517 -12.85 -4.51 -27.09
CA PRO A 517 -12.27 -3.99 -25.86
C PRO A 517 -13.32 -3.93 -24.73
N ASN A 518 -13.00 -4.54 -23.58
CA ASN A 518 -13.92 -4.67 -22.44
C ASN A 518 -13.51 -3.83 -21.22
N SER A 519 -12.52 -2.95 -21.40
CA SER A 519 -12.04 -2.01 -20.39
C SER A 519 -12.89 -0.73 -20.43
N PHE A 520 -14.07 -0.79 -19.81
CA PHE A 520 -14.87 0.41 -19.59
C PHE A 520 -14.39 1.11 -18.31
N GLY A 521 -14.18 2.43 -18.39
CA GLY A 521 -13.83 3.23 -17.22
C GLY A 521 -14.97 3.24 -16.20
N ASP A 522 -14.68 2.85 -14.96
CA ASP A 522 -15.59 3.10 -13.84
C ASP A 522 -15.58 4.60 -13.53
N SER A 523 -16.75 5.22 -13.38
CA SER A 523 -16.82 6.62 -12.95
C SER A 523 -16.20 6.81 -11.56
N GLU A 524 -15.63 7.99 -11.31
CA GLU A 524 -15.14 8.35 -9.97
C GLU A 524 -16.26 8.43 -8.90
N LEU A 525 -17.53 8.27 -9.31
CA LEU A 525 -18.71 8.28 -8.46
C LEU A 525 -18.59 7.33 -7.27
N GLY A 526 -18.02 6.14 -7.47
CA GLY A 526 -17.81 5.18 -6.37
C GLY A 526 -16.90 5.72 -5.28
N GLN A 527 -15.83 6.42 -5.65
CA GLN A 527 -14.92 7.05 -4.68
C GLN A 527 -15.59 8.26 -4.03
N TYR A 528 -16.41 9.01 -4.77
CA TYR A 528 -17.13 10.16 -4.24
C TYR A 528 -18.16 9.73 -3.17
N VAL A 529 -18.93 8.69 -3.42
CA VAL A 529 -19.89 8.14 -2.42
C VAL A 529 -19.15 7.65 -1.17
N ASP A 530 -17.99 6.99 -1.32
CA ASP A 530 -17.16 6.60 -0.16
C ASP A 530 -16.71 7.81 0.67
N ARG A 531 -16.35 8.93 0.02
CA ARG A 531 -15.98 10.18 0.71
C ARG A 531 -17.16 10.77 1.48
N LEU A 532 -18.38 10.68 0.93
CA LEU A 532 -19.61 11.14 1.59
C LEU A 532 -19.93 10.29 2.82
N LEU A 533 -19.84 8.96 2.70
CA LEU A 533 -20.02 8.03 3.82
C LEU A 533 -19.01 8.30 4.93
N ALA A 534 -17.72 8.38 4.59
CA ALA A 534 -16.70 8.68 5.57
C ALA A 534 -16.97 10.02 6.28
N LYS A 535 -17.42 11.03 5.54
CA LYS A 535 -17.72 12.36 6.08
C LYS A 535 -18.86 12.30 7.09
N SER A 536 -19.91 11.55 6.79
CA SER A 536 -21.07 11.42 7.67
C SER A 536 -20.75 10.60 8.92
N ILE A 537 -19.98 9.51 8.80
CA ILE A 537 -19.51 8.71 9.95
C ILE A 537 -18.64 9.57 10.88
N VAL A 538 -17.69 10.34 10.34
CA VAL A 538 -16.85 11.25 11.13
C VAL A 538 -17.67 12.38 11.76
N ALA A 539 -18.71 12.88 11.08
CA ALA A 539 -19.60 13.89 11.65
C ALA A 539 -20.41 13.33 12.84
N ILE A 540 -20.90 12.08 12.73
CA ILE A 540 -21.56 11.39 13.84
C ILE A 540 -20.58 11.22 15.01
N ALA A 541 -19.34 10.78 14.75
CA ALA A 541 -18.30 10.68 15.77
C ALA A 541 -18.09 11.98 16.53
N LYS A 542 -18.00 13.11 15.82
CA LYS A 542 -17.88 14.43 16.45
C LYS A 542 -19.12 14.82 17.27
N THR A 543 -20.31 14.56 16.74
CA THR A 543 -21.59 14.92 17.39
C THR A 543 -21.72 14.22 18.74
N TYR A 544 -21.38 12.94 18.80
CA TYR A 544 -21.43 12.15 20.05
C TYR A 544 -20.14 12.23 20.85
N GLN A 545 -19.15 13.01 20.40
CA GLN A 545 -17.82 13.07 21.00
C GLN A 545 -17.21 11.67 21.22
N ALA A 546 -17.35 10.75 20.27
CA ALA A 546 -16.82 9.39 20.40
C ALA A 546 -15.29 9.39 20.50
N SER A 547 -14.70 8.58 21.38
CA SER A 547 -13.24 8.43 21.47
C SER A 547 -12.63 7.76 20.24
N SER A 548 -13.30 6.73 19.71
CA SER A 548 -12.77 5.89 18.64
C SER A 548 -13.86 5.48 17.64
N ILE A 549 -13.43 5.24 16.40
CA ILE A 549 -14.22 4.55 15.37
C ILE A 549 -13.61 3.17 15.16
N VAL A 550 -14.40 2.13 15.36
CA VAL A 550 -14.00 0.73 15.25
C VAL A 550 -14.40 0.17 13.89
N LEU A 551 -13.42 -0.32 13.15
CA LEU A 551 -13.57 -0.94 11.85
C LEU A 551 -13.32 -2.46 11.90
N PRO A 552 -13.92 -3.25 11.00
CA PRO A 552 -13.69 -4.68 10.97
C PRO A 552 -12.35 -5.01 10.31
N LYS A 553 -11.65 -6.04 10.81
CA LYS A 553 -10.43 -6.57 10.18
C LYS A 553 -10.75 -7.17 8.81
N LEU A 554 -10.17 -6.59 7.75
CA LEU A 554 -10.44 -7.01 6.36
C LEU A 554 -9.93 -8.41 6.00
N ARG A 555 -8.98 -8.97 6.77
CA ARG A 555 -8.37 -10.30 6.51
C ARG A 555 -9.42 -11.41 6.40
N TYR A 556 -10.48 -11.33 7.20
CA TYR A 556 -11.54 -12.33 7.28
C TYR A 556 -12.83 -11.92 6.54
N MET A 557 -12.91 -10.70 6.01
CA MET A 557 -14.13 -10.21 5.35
C MET A 557 -14.53 -11.05 4.12
N ARG A 558 -13.57 -11.60 3.39
CA ARG A 558 -13.87 -12.49 2.26
C ARG A 558 -14.51 -13.80 2.72
N GLU A 559 -14.04 -14.36 3.83
CA GLU A 559 -14.57 -15.59 4.41
C GLU A 559 -15.95 -15.34 5.02
N ILE A 560 -16.13 -14.24 5.76
CA ILE A 560 -17.45 -13.82 6.30
C ILE A 560 -18.48 -13.72 5.17
N ILE A 561 -18.14 -13.02 4.09
CA ILE A 561 -19.00 -12.89 2.90
C ILE A 561 -19.22 -14.24 2.22
N HIS A 562 -18.18 -15.06 2.09
CA HIS A 562 -18.28 -16.36 1.47
C HIS A 562 -19.27 -17.26 2.22
N ASN A 563 -19.14 -17.32 3.54
CA ASN A 563 -19.98 -18.11 4.42
C ASN A 563 -21.43 -17.63 4.41
N GLU A 564 -21.67 -16.31 4.43
CA GLU A 564 -23.03 -15.75 4.34
C GLU A 564 -23.70 -16.11 2.99
N VAL A 565 -22.95 -15.98 1.88
CA VAL A 565 -23.45 -16.37 0.55
C VAL A 565 -23.76 -17.86 0.49
N GLN A 566 -22.89 -18.69 1.06
CA GLN A 566 -23.03 -20.14 1.05
C GLN A 566 -24.22 -20.59 1.92
N ALA A 567 -24.39 -20.04 3.12
CA ALA A 567 -25.54 -20.28 3.97
C ALA A 567 -26.86 -19.86 3.30
N LYS A 568 -26.89 -18.71 2.58
CA LYS A 568 -28.06 -18.32 1.79
C LYS A 568 -28.32 -19.29 0.63
N ALA A 569 -27.27 -19.83 0.01
CA ALA A 569 -27.41 -20.82 -1.06
C ALA A 569 -27.98 -22.15 -0.56
N GLU A 570 -27.47 -22.64 0.56
CA GLU A 570 -27.94 -23.87 1.21
C GLU A 570 -29.38 -23.75 1.69
N LYS A 571 -29.75 -22.61 2.30
CA LYS A 571 -31.12 -22.33 2.72
C LYS A 571 -32.09 -22.30 1.54
N LYS A 572 -31.68 -21.74 0.39
CA LYS A 572 -32.54 -21.60 -0.79
C LYS A 572 -32.64 -22.90 -1.60
N ILE A 573 -31.54 -23.64 -1.68
CA ILE A 573 -31.44 -24.89 -2.45
C ILE A 573 -30.80 -25.95 -1.54
N PRO A 574 -31.58 -26.61 -0.66
CA PRO A 574 -31.08 -27.67 0.19
C PRO A 574 -30.64 -28.89 -0.65
N GLY A 575 -29.55 -29.56 -0.26
CA GLY A 575 -29.11 -30.83 -0.83
C GLY A 575 -28.48 -30.79 -2.24
N TYR A 576 -28.77 -29.80 -3.09
CA TYR A 576 -28.24 -29.74 -4.46
C TYR A 576 -27.02 -28.81 -4.59
N LYS A 577 -25.82 -29.38 -4.44
CA LYS A 577 -24.53 -28.67 -4.40
C LYS A 577 -24.22 -27.83 -5.65
N GLU A 578 -24.60 -28.28 -6.85
CA GLU A 578 -24.34 -27.51 -8.08
C GLU A 578 -25.27 -26.30 -8.21
N GLY A 579 -26.55 -26.46 -7.85
CA GLY A 579 -27.51 -25.36 -7.77
C GLY A 579 -27.09 -24.33 -6.73
N GLN A 580 -26.60 -24.77 -5.56
CA GLN A 580 -26.01 -23.88 -4.55
C GLN A 580 -24.83 -23.07 -5.12
N LYS A 581 -23.92 -23.71 -5.87
CA LYS A 581 -22.78 -23.01 -6.49
C LYS A 581 -23.22 -21.99 -7.54
N GLN A 582 -24.18 -22.34 -8.39
CA GLN A 582 -24.73 -21.43 -9.40
C GLN A 582 -25.44 -20.24 -8.74
N TYR A 583 -26.28 -20.52 -7.72
CA TYR A 583 -26.94 -19.48 -6.94
C TYR A 583 -25.94 -18.57 -6.23
N ALA A 584 -24.93 -19.13 -5.54
CA ALA A 584 -23.88 -18.36 -4.88
C ALA A 584 -23.13 -17.44 -5.85
N LYS A 585 -22.87 -17.92 -7.07
CA LYS A 585 -22.23 -17.12 -8.14
C LYS A 585 -23.14 -15.97 -8.58
N GLN A 586 -24.40 -16.25 -8.90
CA GLN A 586 -25.37 -15.23 -9.30
C GLN A 586 -25.62 -14.21 -8.19
N TYR A 587 -25.77 -14.69 -6.95
CA TYR A 587 -25.99 -13.85 -5.78
C TYR A 587 -24.82 -12.90 -5.53
N ARG A 588 -23.56 -13.37 -5.63
CA ARG A 588 -22.37 -12.50 -5.55
C ARG A 588 -22.33 -11.42 -6.63
N ILE A 589 -22.86 -11.70 -7.82
CA ILE A 589 -22.96 -10.70 -8.90
C ILE A 589 -24.06 -9.68 -8.59
N SER A 590 -25.19 -10.14 -8.03
CA SER A 590 -26.35 -9.29 -7.69
C SER A 590 -26.10 -8.37 -6.49
N VAL A 591 -25.25 -8.78 -5.56
CA VAL A 591 -24.89 -8.01 -4.37
C VAL A 591 -23.92 -6.87 -4.72
N HIS A 592 -23.92 -5.80 -3.91
CA HIS A 592 -23.04 -4.67 -4.15
C HIS A 592 -21.55 -5.07 -4.13
N GLN A 593 -20.86 -4.79 -5.24
CA GLN A 593 -19.41 -5.02 -5.38
C GLN A 593 -18.62 -3.85 -4.76
N TRP A 594 -18.80 -3.63 -3.47
CA TRP A 594 -18.16 -2.52 -2.76
C TRP A 594 -16.72 -2.87 -2.41
N SER A 595 -15.83 -1.87 -2.45
CA SER A 595 -14.44 -2.04 -2.01
C SER A 595 -14.32 -1.60 -0.56
N TYR A 596 -14.47 -2.54 0.38
CA TYR A 596 -14.34 -2.24 1.81
C TYR A 596 -12.96 -1.71 2.17
N ASN A 597 -11.90 -2.21 1.51
CA ASN A 597 -10.56 -1.67 1.71
C ASN A 597 -10.47 -0.18 1.36
N ARG A 598 -11.08 0.22 0.23
CA ARG A 598 -11.11 1.63 -0.17
C ARG A 598 -11.92 2.47 0.81
N LEU A 599 -13.09 2.00 1.23
CA LEU A 599 -13.93 2.69 2.22
C LEU A 599 -13.20 2.84 3.57
N SER A 600 -12.61 1.77 4.10
CA SER A 600 -11.80 1.80 5.33
C SER A 600 -10.66 2.80 5.23
N GLN A 601 -9.91 2.81 4.12
CA GLN A 601 -8.80 3.76 3.92
C GLN A 601 -9.26 5.22 3.87
N ILE A 602 -10.39 5.49 3.22
CA ILE A 602 -10.96 6.86 3.16
C ILE A 602 -11.44 7.28 4.54
N LEU A 603 -12.13 6.41 5.27
CA LEU A 603 -12.57 6.68 6.64
C LEU A 603 -11.37 6.91 7.57
N GLU A 604 -10.32 6.10 7.44
CA GLU A 604 -9.07 6.26 8.17
C GLU A 604 -8.41 7.61 7.92
N SER A 605 -8.34 8.02 6.65
CA SER A 605 -7.85 9.34 6.28
C SER A 605 -8.66 10.46 6.94
N GLN A 606 -10.00 10.38 6.89
CA GLN A 606 -10.87 11.45 7.41
C GLN A 606 -10.91 11.49 8.94
N ALA A 607 -10.94 10.34 9.61
CA ALA A 607 -10.90 10.27 11.08
C ALA A 607 -9.56 10.79 11.62
N THR A 608 -8.44 10.42 10.99
CA THR A 608 -7.11 10.95 11.36
C THR A 608 -7.08 12.48 11.25
N LYS A 609 -7.62 13.04 10.16
CA LYS A 609 -7.70 14.50 9.96
C LYS A 609 -8.58 15.19 11.01
N ALA A 610 -9.55 14.47 11.57
CA ALA A 610 -10.40 14.95 12.64
C ALA A 610 -9.81 14.72 14.05
N GLY A 611 -8.69 14.01 14.17
CA GLY A 611 -8.11 13.65 15.47
C GLY A 611 -8.86 12.53 16.20
N ILE A 612 -9.67 11.73 15.50
CA ILE A 612 -10.42 10.61 16.08
C ILE A 612 -9.61 9.32 15.87
N SER A 613 -9.44 8.51 16.93
CA SER A 613 -8.70 7.26 16.83
C SER A 613 -9.48 6.20 16.07
N ILE A 614 -8.76 5.29 15.43
CA ILE A 614 -9.34 4.12 14.77
C ILE A 614 -8.82 2.85 15.41
N GLU A 615 -9.74 1.96 15.68
CA GLU A 615 -9.49 0.64 16.22
C GLU A 615 -9.98 -0.41 15.23
N ARG A 616 -9.41 -1.63 15.31
CA ARG A 616 -9.78 -2.72 14.42
C ARG A 616 -10.20 -3.94 15.20
N GLY A 617 -11.48 -4.29 15.11
CA GLY A 617 -12.07 -5.46 15.77
C GLY A 617 -12.39 -6.59 14.79
N SER A 618 -12.61 -7.79 15.33
CA SER A 618 -13.19 -8.89 14.57
C SER A 618 -14.71 -8.75 14.55
N GLN A 619 -15.32 -8.72 13.37
CA GLN A 619 -16.78 -8.66 13.23
C GLN A 619 -17.36 -10.08 13.37
N VAL A 620 -18.41 -10.22 14.19
CA VAL A 620 -19.13 -11.48 14.36
C VAL A 620 -19.91 -11.82 13.09
N ILE A 621 -20.00 -13.11 12.75
CA ILE A 621 -20.61 -13.61 11.51
C ILE A 621 -22.15 -13.56 11.58
N GLN A 622 -22.71 -13.80 12.77
CA GLN A 622 -24.16 -13.91 12.99
C GLN A 622 -24.76 -12.58 13.48
N GLY A 623 -26.06 -12.40 13.24
CA GLY A 623 -26.82 -11.22 13.64
C GLY A 623 -27.02 -10.20 12.53
N SER A 624 -27.86 -9.20 12.80
CA SER A 624 -28.11 -8.08 11.90
C SER A 624 -26.88 -7.16 11.77
N SER A 625 -26.80 -6.37 10.70
CA SER A 625 -25.70 -5.41 10.55
C SER A 625 -25.61 -4.39 11.69
N GLN A 626 -26.73 -4.11 12.37
CA GLN A 626 -26.77 -3.26 13.55
C GLN A 626 -26.13 -3.93 14.78
N GLU A 627 -26.45 -5.19 15.04
CA GLU A 627 -25.84 -5.98 16.11
C GLU A 627 -24.35 -6.15 15.87
N GLN A 628 -23.95 -6.48 14.64
CA GLN A 628 -22.54 -6.57 14.25
C GLN A 628 -21.78 -5.27 14.52
N ALA A 629 -22.39 -4.11 14.25
CA ALA A 629 -21.77 -2.81 14.53
C ALA A 629 -21.66 -2.56 16.04
N ARG A 630 -22.70 -2.86 16.82
CA ARG A 630 -22.67 -2.74 18.29
C ARG A 630 -21.58 -3.62 18.89
N ASP A 631 -21.57 -4.90 18.53
CA ASP A 631 -20.68 -5.90 19.12
C ASP A 631 -19.22 -5.61 18.76
N LEU A 632 -18.97 -5.07 17.56
CA LEU A 632 -17.65 -4.60 17.17
C LEU A 632 -17.12 -3.47 18.09
N ALA A 633 -17.99 -2.52 18.46
CA ALA A 633 -17.62 -1.44 19.38
C ALA A 633 -17.30 -1.96 20.79
N LEU A 634 -18.13 -2.89 21.30
CA LEU A 634 -17.94 -3.54 22.59
C LEU A 634 -16.66 -4.40 22.62
N PHE A 635 -16.39 -5.12 21.53
CA PHE A 635 -15.20 -5.95 21.39
C PHE A 635 -13.92 -5.13 21.51
N ALA A 636 -13.83 -4.01 20.79
CA ALA A 636 -12.65 -3.14 20.85
C ALA A 636 -12.44 -2.52 22.24
N TYR A 637 -13.52 -2.19 22.95
CA TYR A 637 -13.41 -1.73 24.33
C TYR A 637 -12.85 -2.81 25.27
N ASN A 638 -13.30 -4.05 25.13
CA ASN A 638 -12.77 -5.16 25.91
C ASN A 638 -11.28 -5.42 25.62
N GLU A 639 -10.87 -5.37 24.34
CA GLU A 639 -9.44 -5.44 23.98
C GLU A 639 -8.64 -4.29 24.62
N ARG A 640 -9.20 -3.08 24.67
CA ARG A 640 -8.56 -1.92 25.31
C ARG A 640 -8.34 -2.17 26.80
N GLN A 641 -9.34 -2.68 27.51
CA GLN A 641 -9.22 -3.01 28.93
C GLN A 641 -8.17 -4.11 29.19
N LEU A 642 -8.13 -5.13 28.34
CA LEU A 642 -7.12 -6.20 28.42
C LEU A 642 -5.70 -5.71 28.13
N SER A 643 -5.53 -4.65 27.34
CA SER A 643 -4.21 -4.08 27.02
C SER A 643 -3.65 -3.14 28.09
N LEU A 644 -4.52 -2.66 29.00
CA LEU A 644 -4.16 -1.73 30.08
C LEU A 644 -3.90 -2.44 31.42
N GLY A 645 -4.34 -3.70 31.57
CA GLY A 645 -3.99 -4.59 32.68
C GLY A 645 -2.79 -5.46 32.36
#